data_AF-A0A7C3PE31-F1
#
_entry.id   AF-A0A7C3PE31-F1
#
_cell.length_a   1.000
_cell.length_b   1.000
_cell.length_c   1.000
_cell.angle_alpha   90.00
_cell.angle_beta   90.00
_cell.angle_gamma   90.00
#
_symmetry.space_group_name_H-M   'P 1'
#
loop_
_entity.id
_entity.type
_entity.pdbx_description
1 polymer ?
#
loop_
_entity_poly.entity_id
_entity_poly.type
_entity_poly.pdbx_seq_one_letter_code
_entity_poly.pdbx_strand_id
1 'polypeptide(L)'
;MSETTPQPQFPLIDAILLTPEAAERGRLAICTNTTAPGQVYNELGDAGRENVAVLGSLTVNRDGAERMILNSLVHPTLEQVVLFGQETSSFSPSTNLLSAIMNGIDTEDGTNRIVGGIAATPQYPNLKPDALELFRDGITVLPLFISKKPQSAERTEAYIDWLGNRVPDDVKEILSKHAGKKKIFYNALNELLEVLAAQPAAEKTPAQLNPQDYQRLQPPVIQLAERTVTLPAEKGSVKTEGEVMLATVSAGDKTFTIKGGDEFGVAYSIMQELGDAKDDLTALEQLTLGARLGQAGVAVRNESDIELPLLAEQADELGVIVEAMHPKALKMDEEFYYRVGIADGQLSVTCMAHDTCTEVFELRSDDLGTMLQDLAERNRFMAYEMDILHRLDVGIQIGRAEIARQNGYEFMQDFPLIFRENIDRLPFKMVESDTFLDVHRKLLLATYTEGLSHQHADTHKGLARTIGALVILRDARQALETMPNIYRQGSEPIEVTREAYGKQLLRFDHDGNYSYGERTRAYWGHDQLETVVDTLRENPGSVVTVQRFNPSADMGAVTDPESGRTEYTHDPCLTNDVFWVQNGKLQSLHIARAHNFVNAYPENIYGLYDSYVSHVREELGVEGGDMYILSTRGNILLLTEEPRAKTLMMEPTKPFEPVYSGESGPHTPSEMSELPA
;
A
#
# COMPACT_ATOMS: atom_id res chain seq x y z
N MET A 1 32.04 -4.54 44.38
CA MET A 1 31.80 -5.05 43.02
C MET A 1 30.38 -4.65 42.70
N SER A 2 30.19 -3.61 41.88
CA SER A 2 28.85 -3.24 41.41
C SER A 2 28.41 -4.29 40.41
N GLU A 3 27.33 -5.00 40.72
CA GLU A 3 26.63 -5.83 39.74
C GLU A 3 26.18 -4.88 38.62
N THR A 4 26.89 -4.93 37.49
CA THR A 4 26.47 -4.28 36.26
C THR A 4 25.19 -4.98 35.82
N THR A 5 24.05 -4.33 36.09
CA THR A 5 22.77 -4.70 35.49
C THR A 5 23.00 -4.79 33.98
N PRO A 6 22.73 -5.94 33.32
CA PRO A 6 22.93 -6.08 31.89
C PRO A 6 22.13 -4.98 31.19
N GLN A 7 22.81 -4.16 30.39
CA GLN A 7 22.10 -3.13 29.64
C GLN A 7 21.15 -3.82 28.66
N PRO A 8 19.90 -3.33 28.53
CA PRO A 8 18.97 -3.87 27.56
C PRO A 8 19.58 -3.72 26.15
N GLN A 9 19.59 -4.83 25.40
CA GLN A 9 20.04 -4.82 24.01
C GLN A 9 19.16 -3.86 23.22
N PHE A 10 19.78 -2.97 22.43
CA PHE A 10 19.06 -2.07 21.54
C PHE A 10 18.18 -2.90 20.59
N PRO A 11 16.86 -2.69 20.59
CA PRO A 11 15.95 -3.51 19.80
C PRO A 11 16.13 -3.24 18.30
N LEU A 12 15.71 -4.19 17.46
CA LEU A 12 15.57 -3.91 16.04
C LEU A 12 14.50 -2.82 15.87
N ILE A 13 14.82 -1.81 15.08
CA ILE A 13 13.91 -0.70 14.77
C ILE A 13 12.84 -1.22 13.80
N ASP A 14 11.58 -0.90 14.08
CA ASP A 14 10.42 -1.25 13.25
C ASP A 14 10.66 -0.87 11.79
N ALA A 15 10.51 -1.85 10.92
CA ALA A 15 10.65 -1.74 9.49
C ALA A 15 9.87 -2.88 8.83
N ILE A 16 9.36 -2.65 7.62
CA ILE A 16 8.72 -3.69 6.82
C ILE A 16 9.82 -4.60 6.27
N LEU A 17 10.14 -5.63 7.03
CA LEU A 17 11.19 -6.59 6.76
C LEU A 17 10.57 -7.97 6.49
N LEU A 18 11.09 -8.65 5.47
CA LEU A 18 10.84 -10.06 5.25
C LEU A 18 11.99 -10.83 5.92
N THR A 19 11.68 -11.58 6.97
CA THR A 19 12.62 -12.43 7.72
C THR A 19 12.29 -13.90 7.48
N PRO A 20 13.03 -14.60 6.59
CA PRO A 20 12.75 -15.99 6.30
C PRO A 20 13.01 -16.87 7.54
N GLU A 21 12.02 -17.66 7.98
CA GLU A 21 12.15 -18.54 9.15
C GLU A 21 13.34 -19.51 9.03
N ALA A 22 13.58 -20.03 7.82
CA ALA A 22 14.69 -20.95 7.54
C ALA A 22 16.08 -20.33 7.73
N ALA A 23 16.18 -19.01 7.80
CA ALA A 23 17.42 -18.26 7.79
C ALA A 23 17.51 -17.22 8.90
N GLU A 24 16.82 -17.41 10.03
CA GLU A 24 16.86 -16.49 11.17
C GLU A 24 18.31 -16.17 11.65
N ARG A 25 19.25 -17.08 11.37
CA ARG A 25 20.69 -16.93 11.67
C ARG A 25 21.56 -16.69 10.43
N GLY A 26 20.97 -16.34 9.30
CA GLY A 26 21.68 -15.88 8.13
C GLY A 26 22.59 -14.70 8.46
N ARG A 27 23.63 -14.51 7.66
CA ARG A 27 24.60 -13.40 7.84
C ARG A 27 24.46 -12.29 6.81
N LEU A 28 23.57 -12.49 5.84
CA LEU A 28 23.34 -11.59 4.73
C LEU A 28 22.02 -10.87 4.92
N ALA A 29 22.03 -9.56 4.71
CA ALA A 29 20.85 -8.74 4.52
C ALA A 29 20.76 -8.32 3.05
N ILE A 30 19.55 -8.28 2.49
CA ILE A 30 19.31 -7.72 1.15
C ILE A 30 18.45 -6.47 1.27
N CYS A 31 19.04 -5.33 0.95
CA CYS A 31 18.35 -4.07 0.73
C CYS A 31 17.83 -4.04 -0.70
N THR A 32 16.52 -4.19 -0.89
CA THR A 32 15.89 -4.38 -2.21
C THR A 32 15.52 -3.08 -2.93
N ASN A 33 15.90 -1.93 -2.34
CA ASN A 33 15.53 -0.59 -2.79
C ASN A 33 14.03 -0.48 -3.09
N THR A 34 13.61 -0.12 -4.31
CA THR A 34 12.19 -0.05 -4.70
C THR A 34 11.61 -1.38 -5.20
N THR A 35 12.41 -2.44 -5.22
CA THR A 35 11.93 -3.78 -5.60
C THR A 35 11.27 -4.41 -4.39
N ALA A 36 10.13 -5.09 -4.57
CA ALA A 36 9.47 -5.72 -3.44
C ALA A 36 10.36 -6.83 -2.83
N PRO A 37 10.55 -6.88 -1.51
CA PRO A 37 11.39 -7.87 -0.85
C PRO A 37 11.08 -9.32 -1.23
N GLY A 38 9.79 -9.66 -1.30
CA GLY A 38 9.42 -11.02 -1.64
C GLY A 38 9.61 -11.39 -3.10
N GLN A 39 9.54 -10.43 -4.04
CA GLN A 39 9.96 -10.70 -5.42
C GLN A 39 11.43 -11.12 -5.45
N VAL A 40 12.29 -10.42 -4.71
CA VAL A 40 13.71 -10.77 -4.63
C VAL A 40 13.90 -12.12 -3.96
N TYR A 41 13.20 -12.39 -2.86
CA TYR A 41 13.27 -13.67 -2.15
C TYR A 41 12.88 -14.87 -3.03
N ASN A 42 11.86 -14.72 -3.87
CA ASN A 42 11.38 -15.79 -4.73
C ASN A 42 12.38 -16.17 -5.85
N GLU A 43 13.21 -15.21 -6.27
CA GLU A 43 14.27 -15.40 -7.26
C GLU A 43 15.57 -15.95 -6.65
N LEU A 44 15.66 -16.08 -5.32
CA LEU A 44 16.82 -16.67 -4.67
C LEU A 44 16.82 -18.19 -4.82
N GLY A 45 17.96 -18.76 -5.20
CA GLY A 45 18.23 -20.19 -5.11
C GLY A 45 18.36 -20.67 -3.66
N ASP A 46 18.32 -21.99 -3.45
CA ASP A 46 18.25 -22.60 -2.12
C ASP A 46 19.42 -22.16 -1.21
N ALA A 47 20.65 -22.15 -1.73
CA ALA A 47 21.83 -21.71 -0.99
C ALA A 47 21.75 -20.23 -0.55
N GLY A 48 21.15 -19.37 -1.38
CA GLY A 48 20.92 -17.97 -1.04
C GLY A 48 19.88 -17.81 0.07
N ARG A 49 18.79 -18.58 0.03
CA ARG A 49 17.71 -18.49 1.01
C ARG A 49 18.16 -18.80 2.42
N GLU A 50 19.00 -19.82 2.63
CA GLU A 50 19.51 -20.20 3.96
C GLU A 50 20.45 -19.16 4.59
N ASN A 51 21.11 -18.33 3.77
CA ASN A 51 22.10 -17.36 4.22
C ASN A 51 21.55 -15.93 4.39
N VAL A 52 20.37 -15.64 3.86
CA VAL A 52 19.74 -14.32 3.91
C VAL A 52 18.81 -14.23 5.11
N ALA A 53 19.28 -13.55 6.16
CA ALA A 53 18.50 -13.36 7.38
C ALA A 53 17.33 -12.39 7.21
N VAL A 54 17.50 -11.39 6.35
CA VAL A 54 16.50 -10.34 6.21
C VAL A 54 16.54 -9.69 4.84
N LEU A 55 15.36 -9.37 4.32
CA LEU A 55 15.18 -8.55 3.13
C LEU A 55 14.29 -7.35 3.47
N GLY A 56 14.63 -6.17 2.98
CA GLY A 56 13.85 -4.96 3.22
C GLY A 56 13.95 -3.98 2.08
N SER A 57 12.93 -3.16 1.85
CA SER A 57 12.96 -2.09 0.86
C SER A 57 13.67 -0.85 1.42
N LEU A 58 14.35 -0.09 0.57
CA LEU A 58 14.95 1.20 0.93
C LEU A 58 14.60 2.24 -0.14
N THR A 59 13.54 2.99 0.11
CA THR A 59 13.01 3.97 -0.85
C THR A 59 13.53 5.38 -0.58
N VAL A 60 13.71 5.72 0.70
CA VAL A 60 14.09 7.05 1.19
C VAL A 60 15.45 7.02 1.88
N ASN A 61 16.20 8.11 1.72
CA ASN A 61 17.53 8.25 2.32
C ASN A 61 17.44 8.57 3.83
N ARG A 62 16.57 9.53 4.18
CA ARG A 62 16.30 9.95 5.56
C ARG A 62 15.48 8.87 6.27
N ASP A 63 15.84 8.58 7.52
CA ASP A 63 15.27 7.54 8.40
C ASP A 63 15.47 6.09 7.93
N GLY A 64 15.17 5.76 6.67
CA GLY A 64 15.28 4.40 6.14
C GLY A 64 16.71 3.84 6.17
N ALA A 65 17.68 4.60 5.65
CA ALA A 65 19.09 4.17 5.65
C ALA A 65 19.66 4.14 7.07
N GLU A 66 19.27 5.10 7.92
CA GLU A 66 19.68 5.16 9.32
C GLU A 66 19.17 3.95 10.11
N ARG A 67 17.89 3.58 9.93
CA ARG A 67 17.32 2.34 10.50
C ARG A 67 18.05 1.10 10.02
N MET A 68 18.35 1.02 8.73
CA MET A 68 19.10 -0.11 8.17
C MET A 68 20.50 -0.21 8.78
N ILE A 69 21.21 0.90 8.94
CA ILE A 69 22.53 0.95 9.60
C ILE A 69 22.43 0.44 11.04
N LEU A 70 21.50 1.00 11.84
CA LEU A 70 21.36 0.63 13.26
C LEU A 70 20.90 -0.82 13.42
N ASN A 71 19.92 -1.28 12.64
CA ASN A 71 19.46 -2.67 12.65
C ASN A 71 20.60 -3.63 12.28
N SER A 72 21.40 -3.28 11.28
CA SER A 72 22.56 -4.08 10.89
C SER A 72 23.58 -4.16 12.02
N LEU A 73 23.82 -3.08 12.78
CA LEU A 73 24.76 -3.07 13.90
C LEU A 73 24.35 -3.98 15.06
N VAL A 74 23.05 -4.01 15.39
CA VAL A 74 22.54 -4.73 16.57
C VAL A 74 22.13 -6.16 16.27
N HIS A 75 21.97 -6.52 14.99
CA HIS A 75 21.64 -7.88 14.60
C HIS A 75 22.77 -8.87 14.97
N PRO A 76 22.47 -10.04 15.55
CA PRO A 76 23.46 -10.97 16.08
C PRO A 76 24.44 -11.52 15.04
N THR A 77 23.97 -11.75 13.81
CA THR A 77 24.75 -12.48 12.79
C THR A 77 25.02 -11.70 11.50
N LEU A 78 24.44 -10.50 11.31
CA LEU A 78 24.58 -9.79 10.03
C LEU A 78 25.99 -9.26 9.84
N GLU A 79 26.68 -9.72 8.80
CA GLU A 79 28.03 -9.28 8.44
C GLU A 79 28.02 -8.42 7.17
N GLN A 80 27.04 -8.66 6.30
CA GLN A 80 27.03 -8.12 4.94
C GLN A 80 25.64 -7.63 4.56
N VAL A 81 25.59 -6.52 3.83
CA VAL A 81 24.37 -5.95 3.26
C VAL A 81 24.53 -5.84 1.75
N VAL A 82 23.74 -6.59 0.99
CA VAL A 82 23.66 -6.44 -0.47
C VAL A 82 22.65 -5.35 -0.80
N LEU A 83 23.10 -4.29 -1.47
CA LEU A 83 22.22 -3.28 -2.05
C LEU A 83 21.76 -3.76 -3.43
N PHE A 84 20.50 -4.16 -3.55
CA PHE A 84 19.94 -4.78 -4.74
C PHE A 84 18.70 -4.03 -5.26
N GLY A 85 18.38 -4.21 -6.54
CA GLY A 85 17.17 -3.64 -7.15
C GLY A 85 17.38 -2.24 -7.73
N GLN A 86 16.29 -1.48 -7.88
CA GLN A 86 16.33 -0.13 -8.43
C GLN A 86 16.30 0.94 -7.35
N GLU A 87 17.26 1.86 -7.34
CA GLU A 87 17.19 3.02 -6.44
C GLU A 87 16.29 4.13 -7.01
N THR A 88 15.72 4.94 -6.11
CA THR A 88 14.92 6.11 -6.51
C THR A 88 15.80 7.20 -7.11
N SER A 89 15.32 7.86 -8.17
CA SER A 89 16.05 8.98 -8.77
C SER A 89 16.17 10.18 -7.84
N SER A 90 15.18 10.41 -6.98
CA SER A 90 15.15 11.59 -6.10
C SER A 90 16.02 11.40 -4.86
N PHE A 91 15.91 10.25 -4.19
CA PHE A 91 16.56 10.02 -2.90
C PHE A 91 17.88 9.25 -2.98
N SER A 92 18.14 8.50 -4.05
CA SER A 92 19.40 7.77 -4.28
C SER A 92 20.00 7.13 -3.01
N PRO A 93 19.20 6.41 -2.20
CA PRO A 93 19.59 6.06 -0.83
C PRO A 93 20.79 5.11 -0.78
N SER A 94 20.84 4.14 -1.70
CA SER A 94 21.98 3.23 -1.86
C SER A 94 23.25 4.00 -2.20
N THR A 95 23.22 4.87 -3.22
CA THR A 95 24.40 5.66 -3.61
C THR A 95 24.88 6.57 -2.48
N ASN A 96 23.97 7.23 -1.75
CA ASN A 96 24.34 8.08 -0.63
C ASN A 96 24.95 7.31 0.53
N LEU A 97 24.46 6.10 0.81
CA LEU A 97 25.07 5.22 1.81
C LEU A 97 26.52 4.91 1.45
N LEU A 98 26.80 4.58 0.18
CA LEU A 98 28.18 4.36 -0.28
C LEU A 98 29.06 5.59 -0.03
N SER A 99 28.57 6.79 -0.36
CA SER A 99 29.28 8.06 -0.10
C SER A 99 29.53 8.28 1.39
N ALA A 100 28.55 8.00 2.25
CA ALA A 100 28.69 8.16 3.70
C ALA A 100 29.74 7.20 4.27
N ILE A 101 29.78 5.94 3.81
CA ILE A 101 30.77 4.95 4.24
C ILE A 101 32.19 5.37 3.83
N MET A 102 32.37 5.86 2.59
CA MET A 102 33.68 6.27 2.07
C MET A 102 34.19 7.56 2.70
N ASN A 103 33.31 8.56 2.81
CA ASN A 103 33.72 9.95 3.06
C ASN A 103 33.27 10.48 4.42
N GLY A 104 32.42 9.75 5.15
CA GLY A 104 31.83 10.17 6.41
C GLY A 104 30.68 11.16 6.26
N ILE A 105 30.31 11.75 7.41
CA ILE A 105 29.30 12.82 7.53
C ILE A 105 29.95 14.07 8.10
N ASP A 106 29.52 15.23 7.61
CA ASP A 106 29.88 16.56 8.09
C ASP A 106 28.85 17.01 9.13
N THR A 107 29.36 17.36 10.31
CA THR A 107 28.54 17.76 11.47
C THR A 107 28.63 19.26 11.77
N GLU A 108 29.36 20.06 10.97
CA GLU A 108 29.63 21.48 11.28
C GLU A 108 28.35 22.33 11.38
N ASP A 109 27.33 22.01 10.58
CA ASP A 109 26.04 22.72 10.55
C ASP A 109 24.94 22.04 11.38
N GLY A 110 25.27 20.95 12.09
CA GLY A 110 24.32 20.17 12.88
C GLY A 110 23.33 19.32 12.07
N THR A 111 23.49 19.21 10.75
CA THR A 111 22.57 18.44 9.88
C THR A 111 23.02 17.02 9.59
N ASN A 112 24.27 16.66 9.93
CA ASN A 112 24.92 15.39 9.59
C ASN A 112 24.89 15.12 8.07
N ARG A 113 25.42 16.07 7.31
CA ARG A 113 25.40 16.04 5.85
C ARG A 113 26.40 15.00 5.32
N ILE A 114 25.97 14.18 4.37
CA ILE A 114 26.81 13.16 3.74
C ILE A 114 27.82 13.82 2.79
N VAL A 115 29.11 13.61 3.04
CA VAL A 115 30.18 14.16 2.21
C VAL A 115 30.15 13.48 0.84
N GLY A 116 29.91 14.27 -0.21
CA GLY A 116 29.77 13.76 -1.58
C GLY A 116 28.44 13.06 -1.89
N GLY A 117 27.41 13.23 -1.05
CA GLY A 117 26.06 12.75 -1.35
C GLY A 117 25.40 13.48 -2.51
N ILE A 118 24.57 12.77 -3.28
CA ILE A 118 23.95 13.26 -4.54
C ILE A 118 22.41 13.24 -4.52
N ALA A 119 21.79 12.84 -3.41
CA ALA A 119 20.36 12.95 -3.22
C ALA A 119 19.90 14.41 -3.06
N ALA A 120 18.58 14.63 -3.17
CA ALA A 120 17.99 15.94 -2.86
C ALA A 120 18.27 16.38 -1.41
N THR A 121 18.27 15.45 -0.46
CA THR A 121 18.57 15.66 0.96
C THR A 121 19.64 14.64 1.42
N PRO A 122 20.93 14.91 1.16
CA PRO A 122 22.01 13.97 1.46
C PRO A 122 22.47 14.13 2.91
N GLN A 123 21.65 13.71 3.89
CA GLN A 123 21.95 13.82 5.32
C GLN A 123 21.37 12.67 6.13
N TYR A 124 21.99 12.38 7.28
CA TYR A 124 21.55 11.42 8.29
C TYR A 124 21.33 12.11 9.65
N PRO A 125 20.22 12.85 9.80
CA PRO A 125 20.04 13.78 10.90
C PRO A 125 19.99 13.13 12.29
N ASN A 126 19.70 11.83 12.37
CA ASN A 126 19.58 11.09 13.61
C ASN A 126 20.79 10.16 13.87
N LEU A 127 21.64 9.94 12.86
CA LEU A 127 22.78 9.03 12.96
C LEU A 127 24.02 9.73 13.54
N LYS A 128 24.53 9.24 14.67
CA LYS A 128 25.80 9.73 15.23
C LYS A 128 27.00 9.28 14.38
N PRO A 129 28.07 10.09 14.27
CA PRO A 129 29.30 9.70 13.57
C PRO A 129 29.86 8.36 14.03
N ASP A 130 29.94 8.11 15.34
CA ASP A 130 30.46 6.86 15.91
C ASP A 130 29.68 5.62 15.46
N ALA A 131 28.36 5.73 15.27
CA ALA A 131 27.55 4.61 14.77
C ALA A 131 27.83 4.34 13.29
N LEU A 132 28.05 5.38 12.48
CA LEU A 132 28.47 5.21 11.09
C LEU A 132 29.86 4.55 11.01
N GLU A 133 30.78 4.90 11.91
CA GLU A 133 32.10 4.27 11.98
C GLU A 133 32.01 2.80 12.38
N LEU A 134 31.23 2.47 13.42
CA LEU A 134 30.95 1.08 13.80
C LEU A 134 30.37 0.29 12.63
N PHE A 135 29.47 0.89 11.86
CA PHE A 135 28.85 0.24 10.70
C PHE A 135 29.86 0.05 9.57
N ARG A 136 30.66 1.09 9.27
CA ARG A 136 31.75 1.04 8.30
C ARG A 136 32.75 -0.05 8.65
N ASP A 137 33.01 -0.33 9.92
CA ASP A 137 34.03 -1.29 10.33
C ASP A 137 33.46 -2.70 10.48
N GLY A 138 32.21 -2.83 10.95
CA GLY A 138 31.57 -4.12 11.26
C GLY A 138 30.70 -4.71 10.16
N ILE A 139 30.25 -3.92 9.18
CA ILE A 139 29.35 -4.37 8.11
C ILE A 139 29.97 -4.08 6.75
N THR A 140 29.98 -5.08 5.88
CA THR A 140 30.42 -4.92 4.48
C THR A 140 29.22 -4.71 3.58
N VAL A 141 29.18 -3.57 2.87
CA VAL A 141 28.09 -3.24 1.96
C VAL A 141 28.49 -3.60 0.53
N LEU A 142 27.63 -4.30 -0.20
CA LEU A 142 27.91 -4.85 -1.53
C LEU A 142 26.95 -4.24 -2.56
N PRO A 143 27.41 -3.35 -3.45
CA PRO A 143 26.53 -2.64 -4.38
C PRO A 143 26.19 -3.45 -5.63
N LEU A 144 24.95 -3.95 -5.73
CA LEU A 144 24.40 -4.67 -6.88
C LEU A 144 23.02 -4.09 -7.30
N PHE A 145 22.95 -2.77 -7.44
CA PHE A 145 21.71 -2.04 -7.75
C PHE A 145 21.83 -1.22 -9.04
N ILE A 146 20.68 -0.79 -9.57
CA ILE A 146 20.60 0.11 -10.72
C ILE A 146 20.19 1.51 -10.31
N SER A 147 20.78 2.51 -10.97
CA SER A 147 20.42 3.92 -10.80
C SER A 147 20.07 4.59 -12.12
N LYS A 148 19.16 5.57 -12.05
CA LYS A 148 18.90 6.49 -13.16
C LYS A 148 19.87 7.69 -13.19
N LYS A 149 20.62 7.95 -12.11
CA LYS A 149 21.58 9.06 -12.06
C LYS A 149 22.94 8.62 -12.61
N PRO A 150 23.50 9.32 -13.61
CA PRO A 150 24.82 9.00 -14.13
C PRO A 150 25.92 9.00 -13.06
N GLN A 151 25.83 9.92 -12.08
CA GLN A 151 26.81 10.04 -11.00
C GLN A 151 26.84 8.81 -10.09
N SER A 152 25.75 8.03 -10.01
CA SER A 152 25.72 6.83 -9.17
C SER A 152 26.68 5.76 -9.67
N ALA A 153 26.85 5.61 -10.99
CA ALA A 153 27.78 4.63 -11.55
C ALA A 153 29.24 4.92 -11.12
N GLU A 154 29.67 6.17 -11.25
CA GLU A 154 31.00 6.62 -10.81
C GLU A 154 31.22 6.39 -9.31
N ARG A 155 30.20 6.67 -8.49
CA ARG A 155 30.27 6.45 -7.03
C ARG A 155 30.32 4.96 -6.67
N THR A 156 29.56 4.12 -7.39
CA THR A 156 29.58 2.68 -7.21
C THR A 156 30.94 2.10 -7.59
N GLU A 157 31.53 2.51 -8.71
CA GLU A 157 32.87 2.09 -9.12
C GLU A 157 33.93 2.51 -8.10
N ALA A 158 33.92 3.78 -7.67
CA ALA A 158 34.82 4.29 -6.64
C ALA A 158 34.66 3.53 -5.30
N TYR A 159 33.43 3.12 -4.95
CA TYR A 159 33.17 2.32 -3.76
C TYR A 159 33.72 0.89 -3.90
N ILE A 160 33.57 0.25 -5.06
CA ILE A 160 34.12 -1.08 -5.31
C ILE A 160 35.65 -1.06 -5.21
N ASP A 161 36.30 -0.01 -5.71
CA ASP A 161 37.73 0.20 -5.53
C ASP A 161 38.09 0.41 -4.04
N TRP A 162 37.29 1.23 -3.33
CA TRP A 162 37.47 1.49 -1.90
C TRP A 162 37.33 0.24 -1.03
N LEU A 163 36.49 -0.73 -1.41
CA LEU A 163 36.36 -2.00 -0.70
C LEU A 163 37.72 -2.70 -0.56
N GLY A 164 38.65 -2.53 -1.51
CA GLY A 164 40.02 -3.01 -1.36
C GLY A 164 40.08 -4.46 -0.88
N ASN A 165 40.93 -4.81 0.09
CA ASN A 165 41.02 -6.19 0.57
C ASN A 165 39.90 -6.61 1.55
N ARG A 166 38.83 -5.81 1.69
CA ARG A 166 37.70 -6.14 2.59
C ARG A 166 36.79 -7.23 2.04
N VAL A 167 36.85 -7.49 0.74
CA VAL A 167 36.11 -8.56 0.07
C VAL A 167 37.06 -9.38 -0.80
N PRO A 168 36.78 -10.68 -0.98
CA PRO A 168 37.48 -11.52 -1.96
C PRO A 168 37.42 -10.96 -3.39
N ASP A 169 38.41 -11.34 -4.21
CA ASP A 169 38.53 -10.79 -5.57
C ASP A 169 37.42 -11.27 -6.52
N ASP A 170 36.86 -12.47 -6.31
CA ASP A 170 35.69 -12.97 -7.04
C ASP A 170 34.43 -12.13 -6.77
N VAL A 171 34.21 -11.73 -5.51
CA VAL A 171 33.15 -10.78 -5.14
C VAL A 171 33.33 -9.45 -5.87
N LYS A 172 34.55 -8.89 -5.91
CA LYS A 172 34.81 -7.64 -6.65
C LYS A 172 34.59 -7.79 -8.14
N GLU A 173 35.00 -8.91 -8.72
CA GLU A 173 34.82 -9.17 -10.15
C GLU A 173 33.32 -9.18 -10.50
N ILE A 174 32.50 -9.86 -9.70
CA ILE A 174 31.04 -9.88 -9.86
C ILE A 174 30.47 -8.45 -9.75
N LEU A 175 30.84 -7.69 -8.72
CA LEU A 175 30.35 -6.33 -8.51
C LEU A 175 30.77 -5.40 -9.67
N SER A 176 32.05 -5.40 -10.05
CA SER A 176 32.61 -4.56 -11.12
C SER A 176 31.98 -4.87 -12.47
N LYS A 177 31.75 -6.16 -12.76
CA LYS A 177 31.07 -6.62 -13.97
C LYS A 177 29.65 -6.06 -14.08
N HIS A 178 28.99 -5.74 -12.97
CA HIS A 178 27.61 -5.27 -12.93
C HIS A 178 27.42 -3.80 -12.55
N ALA A 179 28.48 -3.12 -12.11
CA ALA A 179 28.49 -1.68 -11.84
C ALA A 179 28.03 -0.87 -13.07
N GLY A 180 27.19 0.14 -12.84
CA GLY A 180 26.70 1.05 -13.88
C GLY A 180 25.73 0.44 -14.92
N LYS A 181 25.43 -0.86 -14.85
CA LYS A 181 24.45 -1.47 -15.77
C LYS A 181 23.03 -0.99 -15.48
N LYS A 182 22.21 -0.88 -16.52
CA LYS A 182 20.83 -0.36 -16.46
C LYS A 182 19.76 -1.45 -16.30
N LYS A 183 20.13 -2.65 -15.84
CA LYS A 183 19.22 -3.79 -15.69
C LYS A 183 19.49 -4.53 -14.38
N ILE A 184 18.43 -5.05 -13.75
CA ILE A 184 18.51 -5.92 -12.57
C ILE A 184 18.92 -7.33 -13.02
N PHE A 185 19.90 -7.93 -12.35
CA PHE A 185 20.42 -9.26 -12.68
C PHE A 185 20.27 -10.22 -11.49
N TYR A 186 19.15 -10.94 -11.41
CA TYR A 186 18.93 -11.97 -10.38
C TYR A 186 19.99 -13.07 -10.42
N ASN A 187 20.45 -13.46 -11.62
CA ASN A 187 21.55 -14.43 -11.74
C ASN A 187 22.84 -13.93 -11.08
N ALA A 188 23.15 -12.63 -11.20
CA ALA A 188 24.33 -12.05 -10.56
C ALA A 188 24.16 -11.97 -9.03
N LEU A 189 22.93 -11.76 -8.56
CA LEU A 189 22.61 -11.84 -7.13
C LEU A 189 22.84 -13.26 -6.62
N ASN A 190 22.31 -14.28 -7.30
CA ASN A 190 22.53 -15.68 -6.91
C ASN A 190 24.02 -16.07 -6.96
N GLU A 191 24.73 -15.70 -8.04
CA GLU A 191 26.19 -15.91 -8.17
C GLU A 191 26.94 -15.27 -6.98
N LEU A 192 26.60 -14.02 -6.63
CA LEU A 192 27.18 -13.35 -5.47
C LEU A 192 26.86 -14.08 -4.17
N LEU A 193 25.59 -14.45 -3.94
CA LEU A 193 25.17 -15.13 -2.71
C LEU A 193 25.85 -16.50 -2.54
N GLU A 194 26.08 -17.25 -3.62
CA GLU A 194 26.81 -18.52 -3.59
C GLU A 194 28.27 -18.32 -3.14
N VAL A 195 28.95 -17.32 -3.71
CA VAL A 195 30.33 -16.97 -3.32
C VAL A 195 30.39 -16.52 -1.86
N LEU A 196 29.44 -15.71 -1.42
CA LEU A 196 29.38 -15.25 -0.02
C LEU A 196 29.05 -16.40 0.93
N ALA A 197 28.11 -17.28 0.58
CA ALA A 197 27.71 -18.45 1.37
C ALA A 197 28.88 -19.42 1.61
N ALA A 198 29.80 -19.55 0.66
CA ALA A 198 30.98 -20.41 0.78
C ALA A 198 32.05 -19.88 1.76
N GLN A 199 31.99 -18.61 2.16
CA GLN A 199 32.97 -18.01 3.07
C GLN A 199 32.74 -18.48 4.52
N PRO A 200 33.76 -18.61 5.37
CA PRO A 200 33.55 -18.90 6.79
C PRO A 200 32.79 -17.76 7.47
N ALA A 201 31.85 -18.08 8.36
CA ALA A 201 31.17 -17.07 9.17
C ALA A 201 32.14 -16.43 10.18
N ALA A 202 32.02 -15.13 10.37
CA ALA A 202 32.76 -14.41 11.40
C ALA A 202 31.92 -14.36 12.68
N GLU A 203 32.58 -14.44 13.84
CA GLU A 203 31.89 -14.16 15.10
C GLU A 203 31.64 -12.65 15.18
N LYS A 204 30.37 -12.27 15.25
CA LYS A 204 29.97 -10.87 15.40
C LYS A 204 29.49 -10.60 16.81
N THR A 205 30.04 -9.54 17.41
CA THR A 205 29.52 -8.97 18.65
C THR A 205 28.56 -7.83 18.31
N PRO A 206 27.27 -7.93 18.68
CA PRO A 206 26.31 -6.84 18.47
C PRO A 206 26.77 -5.53 19.10
N ALA A 207 26.63 -4.43 18.35
CA ALA A 207 26.94 -3.11 18.88
C ALA A 207 26.00 -2.77 20.05
N GLN A 208 26.57 -2.20 21.12
CA GLN A 208 25.78 -1.66 22.23
C GLN A 208 25.42 -0.22 21.91
N LEU A 209 24.20 0.01 21.47
CA LEU A 209 23.68 1.34 21.15
C LEU A 209 22.79 1.83 22.29
N ASN A 210 22.82 3.13 22.60
CA ASN A 210 21.92 3.72 23.59
C ASN A 210 20.57 4.05 22.93
N PRO A 211 19.43 3.47 23.37
CA PRO A 211 18.11 3.79 22.83
C PRO A 211 17.77 5.28 22.86
N GLN A 212 18.28 6.03 23.84
CA GLN A 212 18.04 7.47 23.97
C GLN A 212 18.62 8.29 22.81
N ASP A 213 19.68 7.77 22.17
CA ASP A 213 20.34 8.47 21.07
C ASP A 213 19.54 8.42 19.76
N TYR A 214 18.60 7.47 19.65
CA TYR A 214 17.89 7.16 18.42
C TYR A 214 16.37 7.16 18.59
N GLN A 215 15.86 7.86 19.60
CA GLN A 215 14.41 7.92 19.91
C GLN A 215 13.55 8.35 18.73
N ARG A 216 14.08 9.18 17.82
CA ARG A 216 13.38 9.61 16.59
C ARG A 216 13.20 8.49 15.57
N LEU A 217 14.14 7.55 15.53
CA LEU A 217 14.06 6.39 14.65
C LEU A 217 13.24 5.29 15.29
N GLN A 218 13.33 5.15 16.60
CA GLN A 218 12.55 4.21 17.41
C GLN A 218 12.09 4.88 18.69
N PRO A 219 10.86 5.41 18.72
CA PRO A 219 10.30 6.01 19.92
C PRO A 219 10.36 5.02 21.09
N PRO A 220 10.71 5.48 22.30
CA PRO A 220 10.72 4.62 23.48
C PRO A 220 9.32 4.04 23.69
N VAL A 221 9.27 2.71 23.81
CA VAL A 221 8.04 1.99 24.14
C VAL A 221 7.74 2.20 25.62
N ILE A 222 6.58 2.78 25.90
CA ILE A 222 6.06 3.02 27.25
C ILE A 222 4.87 2.09 27.46
N GLN A 223 5.07 1.02 28.21
CA GLN A 223 3.98 0.18 28.66
C GLN A 223 3.15 0.93 29.69
N LEU A 224 1.89 1.23 29.38
CA LEU A 224 0.98 1.87 30.30
C LEU A 224 0.49 0.83 31.32
N ALA A 225 0.66 1.13 32.60
CA ALA A 225 0.02 0.38 33.67
C ALA A 225 -1.49 0.62 33.61
N GLU A 226 -2.28 -0.46 33.69
CA GLU A 226 -3.74 -0.40 33.69
C GLU A 226 -4.24 0.55 34.80
N ARG A 227 -5.10 1.49 34.43
CA ARG A 227 -5.76 2.42 35.34
C ARG A 227 -7.27 2.26 35.21
N THR A 228 -7.99 2.30 36.32
CA THR A 228 -9.44 2.45 36.27
C THR A 228 -9.76 3.87 35.79
N VAL A 229 -10.05 4.02 34.51
CA VAL A 229 -10.43 5.30 33.90
C VAL A 229 -11.94 5.33 33.70
N THR A 230 -12.61 6.27 34.35
CA THR A 230 -14.01 6.58 34.04
C THR A 230 -14.03 7.52 32.84
N LEU A 231 -14.36 6.99 31.66
CA LEU A 231 -14.46 7.80 30.45
C LEU A 231 -15.68 8.74 30.54
N PRO A 232 -15.50 10.04 30.28
CA PRO A 232 -16.57 11.02 30.43
C PRO A 232 -17.70 10.75 29.43
N ALA A 233 -18.93 10.60 29.93
CA ALA A 233 -20.13 10.42 29.10
C ALA A 233 -21.00 11.69 29.02
N GLU A 234 -20.89 12.58 30.00
CA GLU A 234 -21.86 13.66 30.22
C GLU A 234 -21.91 14.71 29.10
N LYS A 235 -20.78 14.95 28.41
CA LYS A 235 -20.68 16.00 27.38
C LYS A 235 -20.70 15.49 25.93
N GLY A 236 -20.73 14.19 25.72
CA GLY A 236 -20.60 13.62 24.37
C GLY A 236 -21.04 12.17 24.30
N SER A 237 -22.06 11.87 23.50
CA SER A 237 -22.54 10.51 23.23
C SER A 237 -22.67 10.25 21.73
N VAL A 238 -22.52 8.99 21.33
CA VAL A 238 -22.70 8.56 19.94
C VAL A 238 -23.59 7.32 19.93
N LYS A 239 -24.60 7.31 19.06
CA LYS A 239 -25.41 6.13 18.75
C LYS A 239 -25.53 5.92 17.25
N THR A 240 -25.95 4.74 16.84
CA THR A 240 -26.21 4.39 15.45
C THR A 240 -27.71 4.18 15.22
N GLU A 241 -28.22 4.62 14.07
CA GLU A 241 -29.59 4.41 13.61
C GLU A 241 -29.57 3.99 12.13
N GLY A 242 -29.56 2.68 11.88
CA GLY A 242 -29.35 2.15 10.52
C GLY A 242 -27.95 2.50 10.02
N GLU A 243 -27.87 3.17 8.87
CA GLU A 243 -26.61 3.55 8.22
C GLU A 243 -26.05 4.92 8.68
N VAL A 244 -26.62 5.52 9.73
CA VAL A 244 -26.17 6.83 10.23
C VAL A 244 -25.77 6.79 11.69
N MET A 245 -24.83 7.66 12.05
CA MET A 245 -24.43 8.00 13.41
C MET A 245 -25.13 9.27 13.88
N LEU A 246 -25.49 9.29 15.15
CA LEU A 246 -25.99 10.47 15.86
C LEU A 246 -25.04 10.78 17.02
N ALA A 247 -24.31 11.89 16.90
CA ALA A 247 -23.36 12.34 17.90
C ALA A 247 -23.90 13.57 18.64
N THR A 248 -24.29 13.40 19.90
CA THR A 248 -24.82 14.49 20.74
C THR A 248 -23.70 15.06 21.59
N VAL A 249 -23.50 16.38 21.53
CA VAL A 249 -22.45 17.12 22.24
C VAL A 249 -23.06 18.24 23.06
N SER A 250 -22.61 18.37 24.30
CA SER A 250 -22.99 19.45 25.22
C SER A 250 -21.76 20.27 25.60
N ALA A 251 -21.79 21.56 25.25
CA ALA A 251 -20.72 22.52 25.52
C ALA A 251 -21.34 23.84 26.02
N GLY A 252 -21.01 24.23 27.26
CA GLY A 252 -21.69 25.33 27.95
C GLY A 252 -23.19 25.10 28.05
N ASP A 253 -23.98 26.08 27.61
CA ASP A 253 -25.45 26.03 27.59
C ASP A 253 -26.03 25.44 26.28
N LYS A 254 -25.18 24.93 25.38
CA LYS A 254 -25.59 24.40 24.07
C LYS A 254 -25.51 22.88 24.06
N THR A 255 -26.58 22.26 23.55
CA THR A 255 -26.62 20.83 23.21
C THR A 255 -27.11 20.67 21.78
N PHE A 256 -26.31 20.01 20.95
CA PHE A 256 -26.64 19.72 19.55
C PHE A 256 -26.33 18.26 19.21
N THR A 257 -27.00 17.73 18.20
CA THR A 257 -26.78 16.37 17.69
C THR A 257 -26.40 16.44 16.23
N ILE A 258 -25.21 15.95 15.89
CA ILE A 258 -24.80 15.80 14.49
C ILE A 258 -25.25 14.44 13.96
N LYS A 259 -25.92 14.44 12.80
CA LYS A 259 -26.33 13.22 12.08
C LYS A 259 -25.49 13.03 10.82
N GLY A 260 -24.86 11.88 10.64
CA GLY A 260 -24.08 11.59 9.42
C GLY A 260 -23.66 10.13 9.27
N GLY A 261 -23.36 9.71 8.04
CA GLY A 261 -22.90 8.33 7.73
C GLY A 261 -21.37 8.14 7.76
N ASP A 262 -20.61 9.18 8.08
CA ASP A 262 -19.14 9.17 8.08
C ASP A 262 -18.59 9.85 9.34
N GLU A 263 -17.70 9.16 10.06
CA GLU A 263 -17.22 9.62 11.37
C GLU A 263 -16.37 10.89 11.27
N PHE A 264 -15.64 11.09 10.18
CA PHE A 264 -14.83 12.28 9.96
C PHE A 264 -15.72 13.49 9.62
N GLY A 265 -16.74 13.33 8.78
CA GLY A 265 -17.74 14.35 8.50
C GLY A 265 -18.52 14.77 9.76
N VAL A 266 -18.85 13.81 10.62
CA VAL A 266 -19.47 14.08 11.92
C VAL A 266 -18.50 14.86 12.84
N ALA A 267 -17.25 14.42 12.98
CA ALA A 267 -16.22 15.11 13.77
C ALA A 267 -15.95 16.55 13.27
N TYR A 268 -15.87 16.73 11.95
CA TYR A 268 -15.70 18.05 11.32
C TYR A 268 -16.87 18.98 11.67
N SER A 269 -18.09 18.47 11.64
CA SER A 269 -19.29 19.25 11.97
C SER A 269 -19.33 19.61 13.46
N ILE A 270 -18.91 18.70 14.35
CA ILE A 270 -18.76 19.00 15.78
C ILE A 270 -17.79 20.18 15.99
N MET A 271 -16.63 20.17 15.33
CA MET A 271 -15.69 21.29 15.40
C MET A 271 -16.32 22.61 14.93
N GLN A 272 -17.05 22.60 13.81
CA GLN A 272 -17.71 23.80 13.28
C GLN A 272 -18.77 24.36 14.24
N GLU A 273 -19.60 23.48 14.81
CA GLU A 273 -20.67 23.88 15.74
C GLU A 273 -20.12 24.37 17.10
N LEU A 274 -19.03 23.78 17.59
CA LEU A 274 -18.37 24.24 18.81
C LEU A 274 -17.74 25.63 18.62
N GLY A 275 -16.98 25.84 17.54
CA GLY A 275 -16.25 27.09 17.32
C GLY A 275 -15.39 27.47 18.53
N ASP A 276 -15.66 28.63 19.11
CA ASP A 276 -14.97 29.12 20.32
C ASP A 276 -15.30 28.32 21.59
N ALA A 277 -16.39 27.55 21.61
CA ALA A 277 -16.78 26.71 22.74
C ALA A 277 -16.03 25.37 22.80
N LYS A 278 -15.02 25.15 21.94
CA LYS A 278 -14.22 23.92 21.93
C LYS A 278 -13.49 23.67 23.26
N ASP A 279 -13.14 24.74 23.99
CA ASP A 279 -12.46 24.67 25.28
C ASP A 279 -13.37 24.20 26.42
N ASP A 280 -14.70 24.14 26.20
CA ASP A 280 -15.65 23.56 27.15
C ASP A 280 -15.52 22.03 27.23
N LEU A 281 -14.87 21.41 26.24
CA LEU A 281 -14.51 19.99 26.24
C LEU A 281 -13.04 19.83 26.61
N THR A 282 -12.77 19.05 27.65
CA THR A 282 -11.41 18.63 28.01
C THR A 282 -10.78 17.75 26.92
N ALA A 283 -9.44 17.67 26.88
CA ALA A 283 -8.75 16.80 25.91
C ALA A 283 -9.22 15.33 26.00
N LEU A 284 -9.51 14.83 27.22
CA LEU A 284 -10.05 13.49 27.42
C LEU A 284 -11.46 13.35 26.83
N GLU A 285 -12.34 14.33 27.02
CA GLU A 285 -13.68 14.35 26.42
C GLU A 285 -13.61 14.34 24.90
N GLN A 286 -12.72 15.14 24.30
CA GLN A 286 -12.51 15.19 22.85
C GLN A 286 -12.00 13.85 22.30
N LEU A 287 -10.96 13.27 22.89
CA LEU A 287 -10.42 11.96 22.49
C LEU A 287 -11.45 10.83 22.66
N THR A 288 -12.20 10.84 23.77
CA THR A 288 -13.25 9.84 24.06
C THR A 288 -14.39 9.93 23.04
N LEU A 289 -14.84 11.14 22.71
CA LEU A 289 -15.87 11.36 21.70
C LEU A 289 -15.40 10.85 20.33
N GLY A 290 -14.15 11.12 19.96
CA GLY A 290 -13.53 10.56 18.77
C GLY A 290 -13.54 9.03 18.77
N ALA A 291 -13.11 8.39 19.86
CA ALA A 291 -13.11 6.93 19.98
C ALA A 291 -14.51 6.33 19.81
N ARG A 292 -15.53 6.95 20.40
CA ARG A 292 -16.94 6.55 20.23
C ARG A 292 -17.41 6.69 18.77
N LEU A 293 -17.03 7.76 18.08
CA LEU A 293 -17.32 7.95 16.66
C LEU A 293 -16.66 6.85 15.82
N GLY A 294 -15.40 6.53 16.09
CA GLY A 294 -14.68 5.47 15.39
C GLY A 294 -15.34 4.09 15.57
N GLN A 295 -15.73 3.75 16.80
CA GLN A 295 -16.47 2.51 17.09
C GLN A 295 -17.83 2.47 16.36
N ALA A 296 -18.59 3.57 16.38
CA ALA A 296 -19.88 3.67 15.71
C ALA A 296 -19.75 3.60 14.18
N GLY A 297 -18.73 4.23 13.59
CA GLY A 297 -18.46 4.17 12.14
C GLY A 297 -18.13 2.76 11.68
N VAL A 298 -17.35 2.01 12.47
CA VAL A 298 -17.09 0.58 12.23
C VAL A 298 -18.38 -0.23 12.28
N ALA A 299 -19.28 0.05 13.21
CA ALA A 299 -20.55 -0.64 13.35
C ALA A 299 -21.50 -0.42 12.17
N VAL A 300 -21.61 0.84 11.73
CA VAL A 300 -22.42 1.23 10.58
C VAL A 300 -21.94 0.52 9.31
N ARG A 301 -20.62 0.35 9.13
CA ARG A 301 -20.04 -0.19 7.90
C ARG A 301 -19.92 -1.72 7.85
N ASN A 302 -19.87 -2.42 8.99
CA ASN A 302 -19.59 -3.87 9.04
C ASN A 302 -20.80 -4.76 9.34
N GLU A 303 -22.02 -4.29 9.05
CA GLU A 303 -23.27 -5.08 9.12
C GLU A 303 -23.36 -6.02 10.36
N SER A 304 -23.54 -5.43 11.55
CA SER A 304 -24.07 -6.05 12.79
C SER A 304 -23.36 -7.23 13.47
N ASP A 305 -22.41 -7.93 12.84
CA ASP A 305 -21.75 -9.11 13.44
C ASP A 305 -20.59 -8.79 14.39
N ILE A 306 -20.22 -7.51 14.51
CA ILE A 306 -19.16 -7.07 15.43
C ILE A 306 -19.79 -6.74 16.78
N GLU A 307 -19.46 -7.52 17.80
CA GLU A 307 -19.75 -7.14 19.19
C GLU A 307 -19.00 -5.85 19.50
N LEU A 308 -19.74 -4.75 19.60
CA LEU A 308 -19.21 -3.51 20.13
C LEU A 308 -19.39 -3.56 21.65
N PRO A 309 -18.32 -3.56 22.44
CA PRO A 309 -18.40 -3.00 23.77
C PRO A 309 -18.52 -1.48 23.58
N LEU A 310 -19.73 -1.02 23.25
CA LEU A 310 -20.02 0.41 23.23
C LEU A 310 -19.59 0.95 24.60
N LEU A 311 -18.65 1.88 24.59
CA LEU A 311 -18.35 2.70 25.76
C LEU A 311 -19.66 3.43 26.13
N ALA A 312 -20.41 2.87 27.08
CA ALA A 312 -21.73 3.27 27.61
C ALA A 312 -21.95 4.80 27.70
N GLU A 313 -23.15 5.38 27.67
CA GLU A 313 -24.57 4.99 27.75
C GLU A 313 -25.35 5.90 26.76
N GLN A 314 -26.56 5.52 26.33
CA GLN A 314 -27.37 6.36 25.43
C GLN A 314 -27.82 7.63 26.15
N ALA A 315 -27.51 8.81 25.59
CA ALA A 315 -28.24 10.01 25.97
C ALA A 315 -29.67 9.90 25.41
N ASP A 316 -30.67 9.80 26.28
CA ASP A 316 -32.08 9.76 25.89
C ASP A 316 -32.54 11.08 25.25
N GLU A 317 -31.87 12.19 25.56
CA GLU A 317 -32.21 13.52 25.06
C GLU A 317 -31.32 13.92 23.87
N LEU A 318 -31.94 14.04 22.69
CA LEU A 318 -31.31 14.62 21.51
C LEU A 318 -31.32 16.15 21.60
N GLY A 319 -30.21 16.78 21.20
CA GLY A 319 -30.13 18.23 21.04
C GLY A 319 -30.78 18.71 19.73
N VAL A 320 -30.45 19.94 19.32
CA VAL A 320 -30.80 20.42 17.97
C VAL A 320 -30.09 19.55 16.93
N ILE A 321 -30.84 18.87 16.07
CA ILE A 321 -30.28 18.01 15.03
C ILE A 321 -29.69 18.87 13.91
N VAL A 322 -28.43 18.62 13.58
CA VAL A 322 -27.69 19.23 12.47
C VAL A 322 -27.20 18.10 11.57
N GLU A 323 -27.44 18.22 10.26
CA GLU A 323 -26.90 17.26 9.29
C GLU A 323 -25.40 17.50 9.12
N ALA A 324 -24.63 16.41 9.04
CA ALA A 324 -23.19 16.49 8.90
C ALA A 324 -22.79 17.23 7.61
N MET A 325 -21.86 18.17 7.75
CA MET A 325 -21.31 18.93 6.64
C MET A 325 -20.36 18.07 5.81
N HIS A 326 -20.24 18.37 4.52
CA HIS A 326 -19.15 17.84 3.72
C HIS A 326 -17.81 18.34 4.29
N PRO A 327 -16.92 17.42 4.72
CA PRO A 327 -15.71 17.82 5.41
C PRO A 327 -14.74 18.53 4.46
N LYS A 328 -13.99 19.51 5.01
CA LYS A 328 -12.77 20.00 4.36
C LYS A 328 -11.60 19.11 4.75
N ALA A 329 -10.54 19.12 3.94
CA ALA A 329 -9.29 18.45 4.27
C ALA A 329 -8.77 18.97 5.63
N LEU A 330 -8.35 18.02 6.46
CA LEU A 330 -7.69 18.29 7.73
C LEU A 330 -6.39 19.06 7.48
N LYS A 331 -6.21 20.21 8.13
CA LYS A 331 -4.92 20.91 8.12
C LYS A 331 -3.98 20.15 9.04
N MET A 332 -2.82 19.76 8.54
CA MET A 332 -1.83 19.01 9.31
C MET A 332 -1.35 19.78 10.55
N ASP A 333 -1.05 19.04 11.62
CA ASP A 333 -0.38 19.55 12.80
C ASP A 333 1.11 19.68 12.44
N GLU A 334 1.65 20.89 12.58
CA GLU A 334 3.03 21.18 12.18
C GLU A 334 4.05 20.79 13.26
N GLU A 335 3.59 20.49 14.48
CA GLU A 335 4.44 20.13 15.62
C GLU A 335 4.46 18.62 15.86
N PHE A 336 3.30 17.98 15.81
CA PHE A 336 3.11 16.58 16.22
C PHE A 336 2.42 15.74 15.15
N TYR A 337 2.77 14.46 15.09
CA TYR A 337 2.08 13.48 14.25
C TYR A 337 1.84 12.19 15.03
N TYR A 338 0.61 11.69 14.98
CA TYR A 338 0.21 10.47 15.65
C TYR A 338 0.03 9.32 14.66
N ARG A 339 0.67 8.18 14.98
CA ARG A 339 0.43 6.90 14.33
C ARG A 339 -0.26 5.96 15.31
N VAL A 340 -1.45 5.51 14.98
CA VAL A 340 -2.26 4.56 15.74
C VAL A 340 -2.15 3.19 15.08
N GLY A 341 -2.10 2.14 15.90
CA GLY A 341 -1.96 0.77 15.41
C GLY A 341 -2.30 -0.27 16.46
N ILE A 342 -2.08 -1.53 16.08
CA ILE A 342 -2.02 -2.67 16.99
C ILE A 342 -0.63 -3.26 16.82
N ALA A 343 0.10 -3.50 17.92
CA ALA A 343 1.25 -4.40 17.85
C ALA A 343 1.38 -5.17 19.16
N ASP A 344 1.89 -6.40 19.03
CA ASP A 344 1.93 -7.41 20.09
C ASP A 344 0.56 -7.65 20.75
N GLY A 345 -0.52 -7.51 19.98
CA GLY A 345 -1.91 -7.67 20.47
C GLY A 345 -2.43 -6.51 21.33
N GLN A 346 -1.65 -5.43 21.48
CA GLN A 346 -1.99 -4.26 22.28
C GLN A 346 -2.29 -3.04 21.40
N LEU A 347 -3.08 -2.09 21.91
CA LEU A 347 -3.19 -0.77 21.30
C LEU A 347 -1.82 -0.09 21.28
N SER A 348 -1.46 0.47 20.13
CA SER A 348 -0.27 1.29 19.96
C SER A 348 -0.63 2.70 19.54
N VAL A 349 -0.05 3.69 20.22
CA VAL A 349 -0.09 5.08 19.78
C VAL A 349 1.33 5.65 19.82
N THR A 350 1.89 5.88 18.64
CA THR A 350 3.19 6.54 18.46
C THR A 350 2.98 8.04 18.26
N CYS A 351 3.63 8.86 19.09
CA CYS A 351 3.72 10.31 18.92
C CYS A 351 5.10 10.68 18.37
N MET A 352 5.10 11.25 17.17
CA MET A 352 6.29 11.82 16.52
C MET A 352 6.26 13.35 16.64
N ALA A 353 7.44 13.97 16.64
CA ALA A 353 7.58 15.43 16.63
C ALA A 353 8.42 15.88 15.42
N HIS A 354 7.95 16.91 14.72
CA HIS A 354 8.65 17.47 13.56
C HIS A 354 9.97 18.15 13.95
N ASP A 355 10.04 18.77 15.13
CA ASP A 355 11.26 19.37 15.69
C ASP A 355 12.09 18.36 16.49
N THR A 356 13.35 18.17 16.07
CA THR A 356 14.59 18.08 16.89
C THR A 356 14.51 17.74 18.38
N CYS A 357 13.91 18.65 19.14
CA CYS A 357 14.13 18.75 20.57
C CYS A 357 13.00 18.21 21.44
N THR A 358 11.90 17.75 20.84
CA THR A 358 10.72 17.31 21.59
C THR A 358 10.72 15.79 21.81
N GLU A 359 10.24 15.37 22.98
CA GLU A 359 10.06 13.96 23.36
C GLU A 359 9.13 13.26 22.37
N VAL A 360 9.55 12.08 21.89
CA VAL A 360 8.74 11.14 21.10
C VAL A 360 8.53 9.87 21.92
N PHE A 361 7.44 9.14 21.68
CA PHE A 361 7.12 7.93 22.43
C PHE A 361 6.20 7.01 21.63
N GLU A 362 6.19 5.72 21.99
CA GLU A 362 5.16 4.76 21.61
C GLU A 362 4.46 4.25 22.87
N LEU A 363 3.19 4.58 23.05
CA LEU A 363 2.38 4.08 24.16
C LEU A 363 1.81 2.70 23.81
N ARG A 364 1.86 1.77 24.76
CA ARG A 364 1.26 0.44 24.65
C ARG A 364 0.25 0.22 25.76
N SER A 365 -0.95 -0.25 25.42
CA SER A 365 -1.97 -0.60 26.42
C SER A 365 -2.94 -1.67 25.92
N ASP A 366 -3.43 -2.50 26.84
CA ASP A 366 -4.56 -3.40 26.62
C ASP A 366 -5.91 -2.74 26.91
N ASP A 367 -5.92 -1.51 27.46
CA ASP A 367 -7.11 -0.80 27.89
C ASP A 367 -7.25 0.54 27.16
N LEU A 368 -8.39 0.71 26.50
CA LEU A 368 -8.75 1.93 25.78
C LEU A 368 -8.78 3.15 26.71
N GLY A 369 -9.34 3.01 27.92
CA GLY A 369 -9.48 4.11 28.86
C GLY A 369 -8.12 4.69 29.29
N THR A 370 -7.20 3.81 29.67
CA THR A 370 -5.82 4.12 30.04
C THR A 370 -5.09 4.82 28.89
N MET A 371 -5.24 4.33 27.65
CA MET A 371 -4.63 4.95 26.47
C MET A 371 -5.12 6.39 26.27
N LEU A 372 -6.45 6.60 26.29
CA LEU A 372 -7.03 7.93 26.09
C LEU A 372 -6.66 8.90 27.22
N GLN A 373 -6.60 8.43 28.47
CA GLN A 373 -6.19 9.23 29.62
C GLN A 373 -4.74 9.71 29.51
N ASP A 374 -3.80 8.83 29.18
CA ASP A 374 -2.37 9.21 29.08
C ASP A 374 -2.14 10.21 27.94
N LEU A 375 -2.80 10.00 26.79
CA LEU A 375 -2.77 10.97 25.68
C LEU A 375 -3.37 12.32 26.06
N ALA A 376 -4.49 12.34 26.80
CA ALA A 376 -5.11 13.56 27.28
C ALA A 376 -4.22 14.31 28.29
N GLU A 377 -3.52 13.59 29.17
CA GLU A 377 -2.57 14.17 30.15
C GLU A 377 -1.36 14.80 29.46
N ARG A 378 -0.85 14.15 28.41
CA ARG A 378 0.29 14.66 27.62
C ARG A 378 -0.07 15.80 26.68
N ASN A 379 -1.27 15.76 26.11
CA ASN A 379 -1.87 16.77 25.23
C ASN A 379 -0.88 17.35 24.19
N ARG A 380 -0.16 16.48 23.46
CA ARG A 380 0.82 16.88 22.43
C ARG A 380 0.12 17.19 21.11
N PHE A 381 -0.63 18.29 21.09
CA PHE A 381 -1.33 18.80 19.91
C PHE A 381 -1.00 20.28 19.77
N MET A 382 -0.72 20.74 18.54
CA MET A 382 -0.53 22.16 18.25
C MET A 382 -1.81 22.92 18.63
N ALA A 383 -1.66 24.10 19.21
CA ALA A 383 -2.78 24.99 19.50
C ALA A 383 -3.12 25.82 18.26
N TYR A 384 -4.06 25.34 17.44
CA TYR A 384 -4.49 26.00 16.20
C TYR A 384 -5.98 25.79 15.92
N GLU A 385 -6.50 26.23 14.77
CA GLU A 385 -7.94 26.29 14.51
C GLU A 385 -8.64 24.92 14.39
N MET A 386 -7.92 23.84 14.07
CA MET A 386 -8.47 22.48 13.91
C MET A 386 -7.94 21.49 14.97
N ASP A 387 -7.39 21.98 16.09
CA ASP A 387 -6.81 21.14 17.14
C ASP A 387 -7.80 20.15 17.77
N ILE A 388 -9.06 20.55 17.99
CA ILE A 388 -10.13 19.66 18.44
C ILE A 388 -10.45 18.58 17.40
N LEU A 389 -10.44 18.92 16.11
CA LEU A 389 -10.65 17.94 15.05
C LEU A 389 -9.50 16.93 15.00
N HIS A 390 -8.26 17.35 15.25
CA HIS A 390 -7.14 16.40 15.43
C HIS A 390 -7.34 15.46 16.61
N ARG A 391 -7.78 15.97 17.77
CA ARG A 391 -8.04 15.10 18.93
C ARG A 391 -9.19 14.13 18.65
N LEU A 392 -10.24 14.58 17.99
CA LEU A 392 -11.34 13.72 17.55
C LEU A 392 -10.86 12.67 16.56
N ASP A 393 -10.05 13.04 15.56
CA ASP A 393 -9.51 12.11 14.55
C ASP A 393 -8.58 11.07 15.17
N VAL A 394 -7.64 11.48 16.04
CA VAL A 394 -6.80 10.54 16.80
C VAL A 394 -7.67 9.60 17.65
N GLY A 395 -8.69 10.13 18.31
CA GLY A 395 -9.69 9.33 19.02
C GLY A 395 -10.38 8.32 18.10
N ILE A 396 -10.87 8.74 16.93
CA ILE A 396 -11.50 7.90 15.91
C ILE A 396 -10.58 6.73 15.56
N GLN A 397 -9.32 6.99 15.22
CA GLN A 397 -8.38 5.93 14.85
C GLN A 397 -8.15 4.95 16.02
N ILE A 398 -8.05 5.42 17.27
CA ILE A 398 -7.88 4.56 18.45
C ILE A 398 -9.11 3.69 18.68
N GLY A 399 -10.32 4.27 18.60
CA GLY A 399 -11.56 3.52 18.76
C GLY A 399 -11.70 2.39 17.73
N ARG A 400 -11.26 2.63 16.49
CA ARG A 400 -11.25 1.64 15.41
C ARG A 400 -10.20 0.56 15.62
N ALA A 401 -8.99 0.95 16.04
CA ALA A 401 -7.94 0.02 16.41
C ALA A 401 -8.35 -0.88 17.58
N GLU A 402 -9.10 -0.37 18.55
CA GLU A 402 -9.57 -1.17 19.68
C GLU A 402 -10.57 -2.25 19.27
N ILE A 403 -11.56 -1.90 18.42
CA ILE A 403 -12.48 -2.92 17.89
C ILE A 403 -11.71 -3.98 17.12
N ALA A 404 -10.75 -3.57 16.28
CA ALA A 404 -9.94 -4.52 15.55
C ALA A 404 -9.15 -5.44 16.49
N ARG A 405 -8.50 -4.89 17.52
CA ARG A 405 -7.74 -5.65 18.52
C ARG A 405 -8.61 -6.68 19.25
N GLN A 406 -9.77 -6.26 19.76
CA GLN A 406 -10.70 -7.13 20.50
C GLN A 406 -11.23 -8.29 19.66
N ASN A 407 -11.38 -8.08 18.35
CA ASN A 407 -11.92 -9.07 17.43
C ASN A 407 -10.83 -9.87 16.67
N GLY A 408 -9.54 -9.60 16.93
CA GLY A 408 -8.44 -10.23 16.20
C GLY A 408 -8.38 -9.83 14.72
N TYR A 409 -8.81 -8.61 14.40
CA TYR A 409 -8.78 -8.05 13.05
C TYR A 409 -7.53 -7.20 12.84
N GLU A 410 -7.13 -7.04 11.57
CA GLU A 410 -6.09 -6.09 11.19
C GLU A 410 -6.66 -4.66 11.19
N PHE A 411 -5.83 -3.71 11.61
CA PHE A 411 -6.13 -2.28 11.57
C PHE A 411 -5.08 -1.53 10.75
N MET A 412 -5.54 -0.61 9.91
CA MET A 412 -4.70 0.35 9.22
C MET A 412 -5.30 1.73 9.42
N GLN A 413 -4.48 2.64 9.96
CA GLN A 413 -4.87 4.03 10.13
C GLN A 413 -5.29 4.66 8.80
N ASP A 414 -6.28 5.55 8.86
CA ASP A 414 -6.87 6.29 7.72
C ASP A 414 -7.69 5.44 6.74
N PHE A 415 -7.68 4.11 6.86
CA PHE A 415 -8.58 3.24 6.11
C PHE A 415 -9.87 3.07 6.87
N PRO A 416 -11.07 3.36 6.34
CA PRO A 416 -12.34 3.35 7.07
C PRO A 416 -12.79 1.97 7.60
N LEU A 417 -12.28 0.90 7.00
CA LEU A 417 -12.64 -0.49 7.31
C LEU A 417 -11.59 -1.13 8.22
N ILE A 418 -12.02 -2.12 9.00
CA ILE A 418 -11.14 -3.05 9.73
C ILE A 418 -11.22 -4.41 9.05
N PHE A 419 -10.14 -5.18 9.05
CA PHE A 419 -10.01 -6.33 8.15
C PHE A 419 -10.07 -7.65 8.92
N ARG A 420 -10.95 -8.55 8.50
CA ARG A 420 -11.04 -9.90 9.07
C ARG A 420 -10.06 -10.85 8.37
N GLU A 421 -9.37 -11.69 9.13
CA GLU A 421 -8.67 -12.84 8.55
C GLU A 421 -9.68 -13.83 7.97
N ASN A 422 -9.59 -14.02 6.65
CA ASN A 422 -10.10 -15.17 5.90
C ASN A 422 -11.60 -15.48 6.01
N ILE A 423 -12.33 -15.06 4.99
CA ILE A 423 -13.58 -15.72 4.59
C ILE A 423 -13.28 -17.07 3.93
N ASP A 424 -14.17 -18.05 4.06
CA ASP A 424 -14.03 -19.39 3.48
C ASP A 424 -14.56 -19.50 2.03
N ARG A 425 -15.08 -18.38 1.50
CA ARG A 425 -15.72 -18.31 0.18
C ARG A 425 -15.12 -17.16 -0.62
N LEU A 426 -14.99 -17.35 -1.93
CA LEU A 426 -14.59 -16.28 -2.84
C LEU A 426 -15.77 -15.29 -2.95
N PRO A 427 -15.62 -14.03 -2.50
CA PRO A 427 -16.70 -13.07 -2.51
C PRO A 427 -16.86 -12.53 -3.94
N PHE A 428 -18.07 -12.07 -4.27
CA PHE A 428 -18.34 -11.38 -5.54
C PHE A 428 -18.72 -9.94 -5.25
N LYS A 429 -18.06 -8.99 -5.92
CA LYS A 429 -18.26 -7.56 -5.71
C LYS A 429 -18.64 -6.85 -6.99
N MET A 430 -19.64 -5.97 -6.88
CA MET A 430 -19.97 -5.02 -7.94
C MET A 430 -19.40 -3.66 -7.57
N VAL A 431 -18.65 -3.04 -8.48
CA VAL A 431 -18.02 -1.74 -8.25
C VAL A 431 -18.29 -0.83 -9.44
N GLU A 432 -18.79 0.38 -9.19
CA GLU A 432 -19.11 1.33 -10.24
C GLU A 432 -18.75 2.78 -9.85
N SER A 433 -18.44 3.58 -10.90
CA SER A 433 -18.21 5.02 -10.82
C SER A 433 -18.11 5.63 -12.23
N ASP A 434 -18.15 6.96 -12.29
CA ASP A 434 -17.97 7.78 -13.50
C ASP A 434 -16.49 8.08 -13.79
N THR A 435 -15.59 7.64 -12.91
CA THR A 435 -14.13 7.82 -13.09
C THR A 435 -13.38 6.53 -12.83
N PHE A 436 -12.34 6.28 -13.63
CA PHE A 436 -11.46 5.12 -13.45
C PHE A 436 -10.82 5.07 -12.06
N LEU A 437 -10.34 6.20 -11.53
CA LEU A 437 -9.61 6.22 -10.25
C LEU A 437 -10.51 5.79 -9.09
N ASP A 438 -11.75 6.29 -9.03
CA ASP A 438 -12.68 5.91 -7.97
C ASP A 438 -13.11 4.44 -8.08
N VAL A 439 -13.41 3.97 -9.28
CA VAL A 439 -13.65 2.54 -9.54
C VAL A 439 -12.48 1.69 -9.06
N HIS A 440 -11.26 2.03 -9.46
CA HIS A 440 -10.09 1.22 -9.14
C HIS A 440 -9.79 1.24 -7.64
N ARG A 441 -9.97 2.39 -6.97
CA ARG A 441 -9.84 2.50 -5.51
C ARG A 441 -10.85 1.60 -4.80
N LYS A 442 -12.14 1.67 -5.17
CA LYS A 442 -13.20 0.81 -4.61
C LYS A 442 -12.90 -0.67 -4.83
N LEU A 443 -12.40 -1.02 -6.02
CA LEU A 443 -12.00 -2.39 -6.37
C LEU A 443 -10.86 -2.91 -5.51
N LEU A 444 -9.78 -2.13 -5.37
CA LEU A 444 -8.64 -2.47 -4.52
C LEU A 444 -9.05 -2.56 -3.06
N LEU A 445 -9.86 -1.61 -2.58
CA LEU A 445 -10.36 -1.61 -1.21
C LEU A 445 -11.15 -2.88 -0.94
N ALA A 446 -12.18 -3.20 -1.75
CA ALA A 446 -12.97 -4.41 -1.57
C ALA A 446 -12.13 -5.69 -1.66
N THR A 447 -11.13 -5.73 -2.55
CA THR A 447 -10.22 -6.87 -2.66
C THR A 447 -9.34 -7.01 -1.43
N TYR A 448 -8.82 -5.89 -0.94
CA TYR A 448 -7.94 -5.88 0.22
C TYR A 448 -8.72 -6.17 1.49
N THR A 449 -9.94 -5.68 1.65
CA THR A 449 -10.70 -5.78 2.91
C THR A 449 -11.51 -7.05 3.02
N GLU A 450 -12.05 -7.53 1.90
CA GLU A 450 -13.01 -8.62 1.89
C GLU A 450 -12.48 -9.83 1.11
N GLY A 451 -11.29 -9.75 0.50
CA GLY A 451 -10.74 -10.83 -0.30
C GLY A 451 -10.42 -12.09 0.49
N LEU A 452 -10.66 -13.24 -0.14
CA LEU A 452 -10.15 -14.53 0.31
C LEU A 452 -8.61 -14.48 0.25
N SER A 453 -7.94 -14.64 1.40
CA SER A 453 -6.48 -14.80 1.40
C SER A 453 -6.13 -16.27 1.20
N HIS A 454 -5.27 -16.53 0.23
CA HIS A 454 -4.83 -17.88 -0.11
C HIS A 454 -3.45 -17.85 -0.73
N GLN A 455 -2.76 -19.00 -0.68
CA GLN A 455 -1.52 -19.17 -1.42
C GLN A 455 -1.83 -19.10 -2.92
N HIS A 456 -1.10 -18.25 -3.64
CA HIS A 456 -1.22 -18.18 -5.08
C HIS A 456 -0.78 -19.52 -5.71
N ALA A 457 -1.47 -19.95 -6.78
CA ALA A 457 -1.23 -21.25 -7.43
C ALA A 457 0.24 -21.40 -7.91
N ASP A 458 0.82 -20.31 -8.38
CA ASP A 458 2.27 -20.14 -8.45
C ASP A 458 2.80 -19.71 -7.08
N THR A 459 3.47 -20.64 -6.38
CA THR A 459 3.98 -20.43 -5.03
C THR A 459 5.01 -19.31 -4.95
N HIS A 460 5.70 -18.98 -6.06
CA HIS A 460 6.62 -17.85 -6.17
C HIS A 460 5.92 -16.49 -6.17
N LYS A 461 4.59 -16.44 -6.13
CA LYS A 461 3.85 -15.18 -5.95
C LYS A 461 3.38 -14.98 -4.51
N GLY A 462 3.61 -15.98 -3.64
CA GLY A 462 3.26 -15.90 -2.23
C GLY A 462 1.75 -15.87 -1.99
N LEU A 463 1.35 -15.14 -0.95
CA LEU A 463 -0.05 -14.93 -0.60
C LEU A 463 -0.72 -13.91 -1.52
N ALA A 464 -1.97 -14.16 -1.85
CA ALA A 464 -2.83 -13.23 -2.60
C ALA A 464 -4.15 -13.01 -1.87
N ARG A 465 -4.69 -11.78 -1.91
CA ARG A 465 -6.09 -11.49 -1.57
C ARG A 465 -6.92 -11.45 -2.84
N THR A 466 -8.01 -12.22 -2.87
CA THR A 466 -8.73 -12.52 -4.11
C THR A 466 -10.24 -12.35 -3.99
N ILE A 467 -10.85 -11.76 -5.01
CA ILE A 467 -12.31 -11.63 -5.17
C ILE A 467 -12.74 -11.97 -6.60
N GLY A 468 -14.02 -12.29 -6.79
CA GLY A 468 -14.70 -12.08 -8.06
C GLY A 468 -15.22 -10.65 -8.12
N ALA A 469 -15.12 -9.98 -9.26
CA ALA A 469 -15.61 -8.61 -9.40
C ALA A 469 -16.28 -8.36 -10.75
N LEU A 470 -17.41 -7.65 -10.73
CA LEU A 470 -17.97 -6.95 -11.88
C LEU A 470 -17.77 -5.45 -11.68
N VAL A 471 -16.93 -4.88 -12.53
CA VAL A 471 -16.66 -3.45 -12.54
C VAL A 471 -17.47 -2.78 -13.64
N ILE A 472 -18.01 -1.61 -13.37
CA ILE A 472 -18.79 -0.81 -14.32
C ILE A 472 -18.19 0.59 -14.40
N LEU A 473 -17.70 0.95 -15.57
CA LEU A 473 -17.25 2.30 -15.90
C LEU A 473 -18.38 2.99 -16.67
N ARG A 474 -19.08 3.89 -15.99
CA ARG A 474 -20.19 4.67 -16.54
C ARG A 474 -19.66 5.71 -17.52
N ASP A 475 -20.28 5.81 -18.69
CA ASP A 475 -19.74 6.60 -19.82
C ASP A 475 -18.23 6.34 -19.99
N ALA A 476 -17.89 5.20 -20.57
CA ALA A 476 -16.51 4.74 -20.66
C ALA A 476 -15.58 5.78 -21.30
N ARG A 477 -16.11 6.65 -22.16
CA ARG A 477 -15.35 7.75 -22.76
C ARG A 477 -14.94 8.79 -21.73
N GLN A 478 -15.85 9.19 -20.86
CA GLN A 478 -15.53 10.12 -19.76
C GLN A 478 -14.65 9.43 -18.72
N ALA A 479 -15.03 8.22 -18.28
CA ALA A 479 -14.33 7.52 -17.21
C ALA A 479 -12.87 7.18 -17.53
N LEU A 480 -12.56 6.97 -18.81
CA LEU A 480 -11.22 6.61 -19.33
C LEU A 480 -10.58 7.70 -20.19
N GLU A 481 -11.01 8.95 -20.07
CA GLU A 481 -10.40 10.06 -20.81
C GLU A 481 -8.91 10.18 -20.46
N THR A 482 -8.58 10.22 -19.17
CA THR A 482 -7.21 10.43 -18.69
C THR A 482 -6.76 9.32 -17.74
N MET A 483 -5.63 8.69 -18.04
CA MET A 483 -4.96 7.76 -17.13
C MET A 483 -4.14 8.55 -16.08
N PRO A 484 -4.44 8.43 -14.78
CA PRO A 484 -3.74 9.20 -13.76
C PRO A 484 -2.23 8.92 -13.71
N ASN A 485 -1.43 9.95 -13.44
CA ASN A 485 0.04 9.84 -13.37
C ASN A 485 0.56 8.86 -12.31
N ILE A 486 -0.25 8.49 -11.31
CA ILE A 486 0.09 7.47 -10.31
C ILE A 486 0.31 6.08 -10.95
N TYR A 487 -0.20 5.84 -12.16
CA TYR A 487 0.01 4.59 -12.89
C TYR A 487 1.28 4.59 -13.76
N ARG A 488 2.01 5.71 -13.82
CA ARG A 488 3.20 5.85 -14.65
C ARG A 488 4.25 4.81 -14.28
N GLN A 489 4.69 4.05 -15.29
CA GLN A 489 5.79 3.12 -15.16
C GLN A 489 7.07 3.72 -15.75
N GLY A 490 8.16 3.69 -14.99
CA GLY A 490 9.45 4.18 -15.48
C GLY A 490 9.50 5.70 -15.68
N SER A 491 10.16 6.14 -16.74
CA SER A 491 10.35 7.57 -17.07
C SER A 491 9.57 8.02 -18.30
N GLU A 492 8.87 7.12 -18.99
CA GLU A 492 8.05 7.50 -20.12
C GLU A 492 6.78 8.21 -19.65
N PRO A 493 6.26 9.20 -20.40
CA PRO A 493 4.94 9.77 -20.13
C PRO A 493 3.86 8.69 -20.21
N ILE A 494 2.83 8.78 -19.37
CA ILE A 494 1.79 7.75 -19.27
C ILE A 494 1.04 7.57 -20.59
N GLU A 495 0.87 8.66 -21.34
CA GLU A 495 0.20 8.68 -22.64
C GLU A 495 0.97 7.86 -23.69
N VAL A 496 2.30 7.88 -23.64
CA VAL A 496 3.16 7.11 -24.55
C VAL A 496 3.03 5.62 -24.24
N THR A 497 3.04 5.25 -22.96
CA THR A 497 2.85 3.85 -22.54
C THR A 497 1.46 3.33 -22.92
N ARG A 498 0.42 4.14 -22.70
CA ARG A 498 -0.97 3.85 -23.10
C ARG A 498 -1.09 3.64 -24.62
N GLU A 499 -0.54 4.54 -25.43
CA GLU A 499 -0.55 4.43 -26.89
C GLU A 499 0.23 3.19 -27.37
N ALA A 500 1.40 2.92 -26.80
CA ALA A 500 2.21 1.76 -27.14
C ALA A 500 1.47 0.44 -26.85
N TYR A 501 0.81 0.35 -25.70
CA TYR A 501 0.02 -0.83 -25.34
C TYR A 501 -1.19 -1.01 -26.25
N GLY A 502 -1.90 0.08 -26.58
CA GLY A 502 -3.02 0.01 -27.52
C GLY A 502 -2.60 -0.49 -28.91
N LYS A 503 -1.45 -0.06 -29.42
CA LYS A 503 -0.87 -0.59 -30.66
C LYS A 503 -0.61 -2.09 -30.57
N GLN A 504 -0.15 -2.60 -29.42
CA GLN A 504 0.07 -4.04 -29.24
C GLN A 504 -1.22 -4.84 -29.30
N LEU A 505 -2.33 -4.31 -28.76
CA LEU A 505 -3.64 -4.94 -28.82
C LEU A 505 -4.21 -5.01 -30.25
N LEU A 506 -3.79 -4.12 -31.16
CA LEU A 506 -4.26 -4.15 -32.55
C LEU A 506 -3.40 -4.99 -33.50
N ARG A 507 -2.28 -5.56 -33.03
CA ARG A 507 -1.38 -6.38 -33.84
C ARG A 507 -2.05 -7.67 -34.33
N PHE A 508 -1.71 -8.10 -35.54
CA PHE A 508 -2.12 -9.41 -36.09
C PHE A 508 -1.13 -10.53 -35.74
N ASP A 509 0.02 -10.19 -35.17
CA ASP A 509 1.11 -11.09 -34.83
C ASP A 509 1.41 -11.05 -33.31
N HIS A 510 2.31 -11.94 -32.88
CA HIS A 510 2.76 -11.99 -31.49
C HIS A 510 4.26 -12.24 -31.40
N ASP A 511 4.85 -11.73 -30.32
CA ASP A 511 6.18 -12.10 -29.86
C ASP A 511 5.98 -13.02 -28.64
N GLY A 512 6.62 -14.19 -28.61
CA GLY A 512 6.47 -15.16 -27.51
C GLY A 512 5.34 -16.17 -27.72
N ASN A 513 4.63 -16.55 -26.64
CA ASN A 513 3.62 -17.63 -26.68
C ASN A 513 2.28 -17.19 -27.29
N TYR A 514 1.84 -15.96 -27.03
CA TYR A 514 0.63 -15.36 -27.61
C TYR A 514 0.66 -13.84 -27.44
N SER A 515 -0.19 -13.12 -28.17
CA SER A 515 -0.57 -11.73 -27.88
C SER A 515 -2.08 -11.59 -27.90
N TYR A 516 -2.63 -10.63 -27.15
CA TYR A 516 -4.07 -10.38 -27.20
C TYR A 516 -4.53 -9.88 -28.57
N GLY A 517 -3.68 -9.14 -29.28
CA GLY A 517 -3.98 -8.69 -30.63
C GLY A 517 -4.09 -9.85 -31.60
N GLU A 518 -3.11 -10.75 -31.65
CA GLU A 518 -3.15 -11.91 -32.55
C GLU A 518 -4.37 -12.79 -32.27
N ARG A 519 -4.67 -13.06 -30.98
CA ARG A 519 -5.87 -13.80 -30.58
C ARG A 519 -7.17 -13.15 -31.02
N THR A 520 -7.19 -11.83 -31.12
CA THR A 520 -8.37 -11.06 -31.54
C THR A 520 -8.49 -10.97 -33.06
N ARG A 521 -7.37 -10.71 -33.75
CA ARG A 521 -7.34 -10.27 -35.14
C ARG A 521 -7.03 -11.37 -36.15
N ALA A 522 -6.35 -12.45 -35.75
CA ALA A 522 -5.80 -13.42 -36.71
C ALA A 522 -5.94 -14.89 -36.30
N TYR A 523 -5.86 -15.22 -35.01
CA TYR A 523 -5.73 -16.60 -34.51
C TYR A 523 -6.81 -17.56 -35.03
N TRP A 524 -8.06 -17.08 -35.13
CA TRP A 524 -9.20 -17.88 -35.59
C TRP A 524 -9.40 -17.84 -37.11
N GLY A 525 -8.37 -17.41 -37.86
CA GLY A 525 -8.40 -17.30 -39.32
C GLY A 525 -9.21 -16.13 -39.86
N HIS A 526 -9.67 -15.23 -38.99
CA HIS A 526 -10.41 -14.02 -39.35
C HIS A 526 -10.25 -12.94 -38.27
N ASP A 527 -10.59 -11.70 -38.64
CA ASP A 527 -10.57 -10.56 -37.75
C ASP A 527 -11.89 -10.45 -36.98
N GLN A 528 -11.85 -10.76 -35.69
CA GLN A 528 -13.06 -10.75 -34.87
C GLN A 528 -13.60 -9.33 -34.64
N LEU A 529 -12.76 -8.28 -34.67
CA LEU A 529 -13.25 -6.90 -34.50
C LEU A 529 -14.04 -6.44 -35.72
N GLU A 530 -13.55 -6.73 -36.92
CA GLU A 530 -14.28 -6.45 -38.15
C GLU A 530 -15.59 -7.25 -38.20
N THR A 531 -15.57 -8.50 -37.73
CA THR A 531 -16.78 -9.33 -37.61
C THR A 531 -17.80 -8.70 -36.67
N VAL A 532 -17.37 -8.11 -35.55
CA VAL A 532 -18.25 -7.36 -34.63
C VAL A 532 -18.86 -6.16 -35.35
N VAL A 533 -18.04 -5.36 -36.03
CA VAL A 533 -18.48 -4.17 -36.76
C VAL A 533 -19.51 -4.53 -37.83
N ASP A 534 -19.22 -5.51 -38.68
CA ASP A 534 -20.12 -5.92 -39.76
C ASP A 534 -21.45 -6.46 -39.20
N THR A 535 -21.38 -7.30 -38.17
CA THR A 535 -22.58 -7.89 -37.55
C THR A 535 -23.47 -6.84 -36.89
N LEU A 536 -22.89 -5.89 -36.14
CA LEU A 536 -23.66 -4.84 -35.47
C LEU A 536 -24.18 -3.79 -36.46
N ARG A 537 -23.49 -3.56 -37.57
CA ARG A 537 -23.97 -2.68 -38.66
C ARG A 537 -25.16 -3.29 -39.39
N GLU A 538 -25.13 -4.59 -39.65
CA GLU A 538 -26.23 -5.32 -40.29
C GLU A 538 -27.43 -5.53 -39.33
N ASN A 539 -27.17 -5.81 -38.06
CA ASN A 539 -28.20 -6.03 -37.05
C ASN A 539 -27.79 -5.43 -35.69
N PRO A 540 -28.14 -4.15 -35.44
CA PRO A 540 -27.77 -3.44 -34.20
C PRO A 540 -28.32 -4.07 -32.91
N GLY A 541 -29.37 -4.88 -33.00
CA GLY A 541 -29.91 -5.62 -31.84
C GLY A 541 -29.14 -6.90 -31.50
N SER A 542 -28.09 -7.23 -32.25
CA SER A 542 -27.24 -8.39 -31.97
C SER A 542 -26.35 -8.15 -30.75
N VAL A 543 -25.92 -9.27 -30.16
CA VAL A 543 -24.83 -9.31 -29.19
C VAL A 543 -23.72 -10.13 -29.82
N VAL A 544 -22.51 -9.58 -29.90
CA VAL A 544 -21.38 -10.21 -30.61
C VAL A 544 -20.23 -10.43 -29.64
N THR A 545 -19.58 -11.59 -29.73
CA THR A 545 -18.51 -12.00 -28.82
C THR A 545 -17.18 -12.16 -29.56
N VAL A 546 -16.12 -11.62 -28.97
CA VAL A 546 -14.72 -11.88 -29.32
C VAL A 546 -14.19 -12.95 -28.37
N GLN A 547 -13.51 -13.97 -28.90
CA GLN A 547 -12.90 -15.08 -28.16
C GLN A 547 -11.37 -15.02 -28.27
N ARG A 548 -10.67 -15.12 -27.14
CA ARG A 548 -9.20 -15.19 -27.09
C ARG A 548 -8.66 -16.51 -26.57
N PHE A 549 -9.35 -17.08 -25.58
CA PHE A 549 -8.94 -18.31 -24.93
C PHE A 549 -9.30 -19.52 -25.80
N ASN A 550 -8.33 -20.38 -26.08
CA ASN A 550 -8.54 -21.66 -26.75
C ASN A 550 -8.21 -22.79 -25.75
N PRO A 551 -9.21 -23.47 -25.17
CA PRO A 551 -8.98 -24.54 -24.20
C PRO A 551 -8.05 -25.65 -24.69
N SER A 552 -8.00 -25.92 -26.00
CA SER A 552 -7.13 -26.95 -26.56
C SER A 552 -5.66 -26.53 -26.65
N ALA A 553 -5.37 -25.23 -26.72
CA ALA A 553 -4.01 -24.69 -26.79
C ALA A 553 -3.53 -24.15 -25.44
N ASP A 554 -4.45 -23.65 -24.63
CA ASP A 554 -4.21 -22.83 -23.44
C ASP A 554 -4.58 -23.57 -22.13
N MET A 555 -4.54 -24.90 -22.12
CA MET A 555 -4.70 -25.70 -20.90
C MET A 555 -3.69 -26.84 -20.88
N GLY A 556 -2.43 -26.52 -21.19
CA GLY A 556 -1.33 -27.48 -21.21
C GLY A 556 -0.47 -27.43 -19.95
N ALA A 557 0.26 -28.51 -19.70
CA ALA A 557 1.31 -28.59 -18.70
C ALA A 557 2.53 -29.28 -19.30
N VAL A 558 3.72 -28.74 -19.05
CA VAL A 558 5.00 -29.26 -19.50
C VAL A 558 5.91 -29.37 -18.28
N THR A 559 6.57 -30.50 -18.10
CA THR A 559 7.62 -30.59 -17.07
C THR A 559 8.92 -30.05 -17.66
N ASP A 560 9.44 -28.96 -17.09
CA ASP A 560 10.76 -28.43 -17.43
C ASP A 560 11.82 -29.50 -17.12
N PRO A 561 12.59 -29.97 -18.12
CA PRO A 561 13.59 -31.00 -17.94
C PRO A 561 14.80 -30.57 -17.10
N GLU A 562 15.09 -29.27 -16.96
CA GLU A 562 16.21 -28.78 -16.16
C GLU A 562 15.84 -28.65 -14.68
N SER A 563 14.69 -28.05 -14.37
CA SER A 563 14.23 -27.88 -12.99
C SER A 563 13.42 -29.05 -12.45
N GLY A 564 12.93 -29.94 -13.33
CA GLY A 564 11.99 -31.02 -12.99
C GLY A 564 10.60 -30.52 -12.61
N ARG A 565 10.29 -29.24 -12.83
CA ARG A 565 9.05 -28.59 -12.39
C ARG A 565 7.98 -28.68 -13.46
N THR A 566 6.73 -28.87 -13.06
CA THR A 566 5.59 -28.72 -13.97
C THR A 566 5.31 -27.24 -14.18
N GLU A 567 5.56 -26.77 -15.39
CA GLU A 567 5.15 -25.47 -15.92
C GLU A 567 3.80 -25.60 -16.62
N TYR A 568 2.93 -24.62 -16.43
CA TYR A 568 1.64 -24.57 -17.13
C TYR A 568 1.74 -23.58 -18.29
N THR A 569 0.93 -23.79 -19.32
CA THR A 569 0.89 -22.89 -20.48
C THR A 569 0.63 -21.45 -20.02
N HIS A 570 1.32 -20.49 -20.66
CA HIS A 570 1.03 -19.08 -20.46
C HIS A 570 -0.29 -18.77 -21.17
N ASP A 571 -1.40 -18.82 -20.43
CA ASP A 571 -2.72 -18.72 -21.02
C ASP A 571 -3.27 -17.27 -20.98
N PRO A 572 -4.04 -16.83 -22.00
CA PRO A 572 -4.74 -15.54 -21.99
C PRO A 572 -5.52 -15.30 -20.69
N CYS A 573 -5.21 -14.22 -19.96
CA CYS A 573 -5.99 -13.82 -18.79
C CYS A 573 -7.31 -13.15 -19.20
N LEU A 574 -7.29 -12.32 -20.24
CA LEU A 574 -8.48 -11.81 -20.93
C LEU A 574 -9.00 -12.88 -21.89
N THR A 575 -10.23 -13.35 -21.69
CA THR A 575 -10.78 -14.49 -22.43
C THR A 575 -11.78 -14.06 -23.49
N ASN A 576 -12.64 -13.08 -23.16
CA ASN A 576 -13.75 -12.68 -24.01
C ASN A 576 -14.00 -11.19 -23.94
N ASP A 577 -14.49 -10.63 -25.05
CA ASP A 577 -15.25 -9.38 -25.04
C ASP A 577 -16.62 -9.61 -25.64
N VAL A 578 -17.61 -8.84 -25.20
CA VAL A 578 -18.97 -8.87 -25.70
C VAL A 578 -19.39 -7.44 -26.02
N PHE A 579 -19.90 -7.22 -27.23
CA PHE A 579 -20.33 -5.90 -27.71
C PHE A 579 -21.80 -5.93 -28.10
N TRP A 580 -22.52 -4.86 -27.78
CA TRP A 580 -23.90 -4.65 -28.21
C TRP A 580 -24.22 -3.16 -28.30
N VAL A 581 -25.21 -2.79 -29.12
CA VAL A 581 -25.71 -1.41 -29.19
C VAL A 581 -27.02 -1.31 -28.43
N GLN A 582 -27.09 -0.37 -27.49
CA GLN A 582 -28.28 -0.09 -26.71
C GLN A 582 -28.50 1.42 -26.64
N ASN A 583 -29.72 1.87 -26.97
CA ASN A 583 -30.08 3.29 -26.98
C ASN A 583 -29.12 4.16 -27.81
N GLY A 584 -28.64 3.64 -28.95
CA GLY A 584 -27.69 4.35 -29.81
C GLY A 584 -26.25 4.44 -29.28
N LYS A 585 -25.94 3.74 -28.18
CA LYS A 585 -24.62 3.69 -27.55
C LYS A 585 -24.02 2.29 -27.64
N LEU A 586 -22.72 2.19 -27.94
CA LEU A 586 -21.97 0.94 -27.88
C LEU A 586 -21.64 0.61 -26.42
N GLN A 587 -22.13 -0.54 -25.96
CA GLN A 587 -21.80 -1.12 -24.66
C GLN A 587 -20.78 -2.23 -24.85
N SER A 588 -19.92 -2.47 -23.86
CA SER A 588 -18.96 -3.58 -23.91
C SER A 588 -18.79 -4.30 -22.57
N LEU A 589 -18.68 -5.63 -22.59
CA LEU A 589 -18.35 -6.47 -21.44
C LEU A 589 -17.07 -7.24 -21.71
N HIS A 590 -16.06 -7.04 -20.87
CA HIS A 590 -14.76 -7.68 -20.96
C HIS A 590 -14.60 -8.70 -19.83
N ILE A 591 -14.21 -9.92 -20.16
CA ILE A 591 -14.12 -11.02 -19.20
C ILE A 591 -12.65 -11.42 -19.03
N ALA A 592 -12.18 -11.34 -17.78
CA ALA A 592 -10.87 -11.79 -17.35
C ALA A 592 -11.02 -12.98 -16.40
N ARG A 593 -10.42 -14.14 -16.75
CA ARG A 593 -10.42 -15.32 -15.87
C ARG A 593 -9.57 -15.10 -14.61
N ALA A 594 -8.52 -14.29 -14.75
CA ALA A 594 -7.61 -13.89 -13.70
C ALA A 594 -7.17 -12.45 -13.97
N HIS A 595 -7.16 -11.60 -12.94
CA HIS A 595 -6.82 -10.19 -13.11
C HIS A 595 -5.97 -9.71 -11.94
N ASN A 596 -4.77 -9.22 -12.24
CA ASN A 596 -3.96 -8.53 -11.25
C ASN A 596 -4.47 -7.09 -11.13
N PHE A 597 -5.10 -6.75 -10.01
CA PHE A 597 -5.74 -5.45 -9.85
C PHE A 597 -4.74 -4.32 -9.69
N VAL A 598 -3.60 -4.53 -9.05
CA VAL A 598 -2.68 -3.43 -8.76
C VAL A 598 -1.96 -2.93 -10.01
N ASN A 599 -1.46 -3.84 -10.85
CA ASN A 599 -0.54 -3.52 -11.93
C ASN A 599 -1.15 -3.71 -13.32
N ALA A 600 -1.74 -4.88 -13.60
CA ALA A 600 -2.21 -5.20 -14.95
C ALA A 600 -3.57 -4.56 -15.28
N TYR A 601 -4.44 -4.41 -14.28
CA TYR A 601 -5.79 -3.91 -14.47
C TYR A 601 -5.84 -2.53 -15.15
N PRO A 602 -5.11 -1.50 -14.68
CA PRO A 602 -5.11 -0.21 -15.36
C PRO A 602 -4.74 -0.29 -16.85
N GLU A 603 -3.64 -0.96 -17.19
CA GLU A 603 -3.19 -1.08 -18.58
C GLU A 603 -4.20 -1.82 -19.45
N ASN A 604 -4.76 -2.92 -18.95
CA ASN A 604 -5.78 -3.69 -19.66
C ASN A 604 -7.02 -2.85 -19.95
N ILE A 605 -7.53 -2.10 -18.96
CA ILE A 605 -8.78 -1.33 -19.13
C ILE A 605 -8.60 -0.22 -20.17
N TYR A 606 -7.55 0.59 -20.02
CA TYR A 606 -7.27 1.65 -20.98
C TYR A 606 -6.99 1.09 -22.38
N GLY A 607 -6.18 0.03 -22.47
CA GLY A 607 -5.87 -0.63 -23.73
C GLY A 607 -7.11 -1.16 -24.46
N LEU A 608 -7.98 -1.89 -23.74
CA LEU A 608 -9.23 -2.41 -24.28
C LEU A 608 -10.14 -1.29 -24.81
N TYR A 609 -10.28 -0.21 -24.05
CA TYR A 609 -11.11 0.92 -24.44
C TYR A 609 -10.54 1.66 -25.66
N ASP A 610 -9.25 1.99 -25.66
CA ASP A 610 -8.60 2.74 -26.74
C ASP A 610 -8.52 1.93 -28.03
N SER A 611 -8.35 0.62 -27.91
CA SER A 611 -8.06 -0.24 -29.07
C SER A 611 -9.31 -0.89 -29.62
N TYR A 612 -10.11 -1.54 -28.77
CA TYR A 612 -11.22 -2.36 -29.24
C TYR A 612 -12.54 -1.60 -29.18
N VAL A 613 -12.87 -1.03 -28.02
CA VAL A 613 -14.14 -0.30 -27.85
C VAL A 613 -14.19 0.91 -28.77
N SER A 614 -13.12 1.72 -28.82
CA SER A 614 -13.06 2.90 -29.66
C SER A 614 -13.08 2.55 -31.16
N HIS A 615 -12.37 1.49 -31.59
CA HIS A 615 -12.41 1.00 -32.97
C HIS A 615 -13.84 0.63 -33.39
N VAL A 616 -14.50 -0.25 -32.64
CA VAL A 616 -15.87 -0.68 -32.95
C VAL A 616 -16.85 0.49 -32.93
N ARG A 617 -16.72 1.39 -31.94
CA ARG A 617 -17.57 2.58 -31.82
C ARG A 617 -17.44 3.49 -33.04
N GLU A 618 -16.20 3.78 -33.44
CA GLU A 618 -15.89 4.71 -34.53
C GLU A 618 -16.34 4.15 -35.87
N GLU A 619 -16.11 2.87 -36.13
CA GLU A 619 -16.55 2.18 -37.35
C GLU A 619 -18.08 2.05 -37.46
N LEU A 620 -18.79 1.98 -36.33
CA LEU A 620 -20.25 1.99 -36.29
C LEU A 620 -20.86 3.40 -36.30
N GLY A 621 -20.08 4.43 -35.99
CA GLY A 621 -20.57 5.81 -35.89
C GLY A 621 -21.59 6.02 -34.75
N VAL A 622 -21.45 5.30 -33.64
CA VAL A 622 -22.34 5.36 -32.48
C VAL A 622 -21.70 6.06 -31.29
N GLU A 623 -22.49 6.45 -30.29
CA GLU A 623 -21.97 7.03 -29.05
C GLU A 623 -21.33 5.97 -28.13
N GLY A 624 -20.47 6.41 -27.21
CA GLY A 624 -19.91 5.54 -26.17
C GLY A 624 -20.94 5.25 -25.07
N GLY A 625 -21.07 3.97 -24.70
CA GLY A 625 -21.85 3.52 -23.55
C GLY A 625 -20.95 3.20 -22.35
N ASP A 626 -21.45 2.31 -21.49
CA ASP A 626 -20.75 1.81 -20.32
C ASP A 626 -19.80 0.67 -20.74
N MET A 627 -18.71 0.54 -19.98
CA MET A 627 -17.76 -0.56 -20.11
C MET A 627 -17.81 -1.41 -18.84
N TYR A 628 -18.16 -2.67 -19.00
CA TYR A 628 -18.25 -3.67 -17.95
C TYR A 628 -17.00 -4.55 -17.96
N ILE A 629 -16.46 -4.87 -16.79
CA ILE A 629 -15.31 -5.77 -16.65
C ILE A 629 -15.60 -6.82 -15.60
N LEU A 630 -15.78 -8.06 -16.05
CA LEU A 630 -15.93 -9.22 -15.19
C LEU A 630 -14.57 -9.87 -14.96
N SER A 631 -14.03 -9.72 -13.76
CA SER A 631 -12.84 -10.43 -13.30
C SER A 631 -13.28 -11.60 -12.43
N THR A 632 -13.28 -12.83 -12.95
CA THR A 632 -13.72 -14.00 -12.17
C THR A 632 -12.79 -14.31 -11.01
N ARG A 633 -11.50 -13.95 -11.16
CA ARG A 633 -10.50 -14.04 -10.11
C ARG A 633 -9.56 -12.83 -10.15
N GLY A 634 -10.01 -11.74 -9.55
CA GLY A 634 -9.20 -10.55 -9.31
C GLY A 634 -8.34 -10.69 -8.05
N ASN A 635 -7.08 -10.25 -8.08
CA ASN A 635 -6.19 -10.37 -6.93
C ASN A 635 -5.25 -9.18 -6.70
N ILE A 636 -4.84 -9.05 -5.44
CA ILE A 636 -3.68 -8.29 -4.96
C ILE A 636 -2.65 -9.30 -4.47
N LEU A 637 -1.44 -9.30 -5.03
CA LEU A 637 -0.33 -10.12 -4.52
C LEU A 637 0.25 -9.43 -3.28
N LEU A 638 -0.04 -9.95 -2.09
CA LEU A 638 0.30 -9.27 -0.84
C LEU A 638 1.80 -9.06 -0.71
N LEU A 639 2.57 -10.06 -1.11
CA LEU A 639 4.02 -10.05 -0.97
C LEU A 639 4.72 -8.99 -1.84
N THR A 640 4.16 -8.67 -3.02
CA THR A 640 4.83 -7.82 -4.02
C THR A 640 4.12 -6.51 -4.31
N GLU A 641 2.83 -6.41 -4.00
CA GLU A 641 1.97 -5.33 -4.49
C GLU A 641 1.24 -4.59 -3.39
N GLU A 642 1.25 -5.11 -2.16
CA GLU A 642 0.56 -4.48 -1.03
C GLU A 642 0.95 -3.01 -0.82
N PRO A 643 2.24 -2.60 -0.85
CA PRO A 643 2.59 -1.20 -0.70
C PRO A 643 1.96 -0.31 -1.79
N ARG A 644 1.99 -0.77 -3.05
CA ARG A 644 1.39 -0.03 -4.18
C ARG A 644 -0.13 -0.01 -4.08
N ALA A 645 -0.76 -1.10 -3.67
CA ALA A 645 -2.19 -1.16 -3.41
C ALA A 645 -2.59 -0.13 -2.35
N LYS A 646 -1.87 -0.08 -1.22
CA LYS A 646 -2.10 0.92 -0.16
C LYS A 646 -1.98 2.35 -0.68
N THR A 647 -0.93 2.66 -1.45
CA THR A 647 -0.77 3.98 -2.07
C THR A 647 -1.95 4.33 -2.97
N LEU A 648 -2.38 3.42 -3.84
CA LEU A 648 -3.53 3.64 -4.73
C LEU A 648 -4.84 3.81 -3.96
N MET A 649 -5.00 3.10 -2.83
CA MET A 649 -6.18 3.22 -1.97
C MET A 649 -6.23 4.56 -1.22
N MET A 650 -5.07 5.12 -0.86
CA MET A 650 -4.94 6.41 -0.16
C MET A 650 -4.98 7.64 -1.09
N GLU A 651 -4.89 7.45 -2.41
CA GLU A 651 -4.88 8.57 -3.35
C GLU A 651 -6.22 9.33 -3.26
N PRO A 652 -6.20 10.65 -2.99
CA PRO A 652 -7.43 11.42 -2.86
C PRO A 652 -8.16 11.41 -4.20
N THR A 653 -9.38 10.89 -4.22
CA THR A 653 -10.34 11.25 -5.26
C THR A 653 -10.63 12.72 -5.07
N LYS A 654 -10.05 13.59 -5.91
CA LYS A 654 -10.52 14.98 -5.99
C LYS A 654 -12.05 14.93 -6.06
N PRO A 655 -12.78 15.78 -5.31
CA PRO A 655 -14.22 15.80 -5.42
C PRO A 655 -14.57 16.20 -6.86
N PHE A 656 -15.03 15.23 -7.64
CA PHE A 656 -15.84 15.48 -8.81
C PHE A 656 -17.28 15.32 -8.34
N GLU A 657 -18.10 16.33 -8.59
CA GLU A 657 -19.54 16.27 -8.32
C GLU A 657 -20.10 15.01 -8.99
N PRO A 658 -20.83 14.14 -8.27
CA PRO A 658 -21.49 13.02 -8.90
C PRO A 658 -22.61 13.57 -9.80
N VAL A 659 -22.36 13.62 -11.11
CA VAL A 659 -23.41 13.82 -12.10
C VAL A 659 -24.07 12.46 -12.31
N TYR A 660 -24.85 12.03 -11.32
CA TYR A 660 -25.65 10.81 -11.45
C TYR A 660 -26.82 11.11 -12.41
N SER A 661 -26.74 10.66 -13.65
CA SER A 661 -27.87 10.68 -14.58
C SER A 661 -28.09 9.31 -15.21
N GLY A 662 -28.91 8.49 -14.54
CA GLY A 662 -29.56 7.32 -15.13
C GLY A 662 -29.09 5.99 -14.58
N GLU A 663 -30.07 5.12 -14.28
CA GLU A 663 -29.86 3.69 -14.10
C GLU A 663 -29.30 3.10 -15.41
N SER A 664 -28.12 2.53 -15.38
CA SER A 664 -27.65 1.67 -16.46
C SER A 664 -27.44 0.23 -15.98
N GLY A 665 -28.00 -0.69 -16.76
CA GLY A 665 -28.01 -2.13 -16.53
C GLY A 665 -29.09 -2.75 -17.41
N PRO A 666 -29.05 -4.07 -17.67
CA PRO A 666 -30.24 -4.76 -18.18
C PRO A 666 -31.35 -4.55 -17.16
N HIS A 667 -32.50 -4.05 -17.60
CA HIS A 667 -33.68 -3.93 -16.76
C HIS A 667 -33.87 -5.19 -15.93
N THR A 668 -34.13 -5.04 -14.64
CA THR A 668 -34.49 -6.21 -13.83
C THR A 668 -35.71 -6.90 -14.50
N PRO A 669 -35.87 -8.23 -14.40
CA PRO A 669 -37.05 -8.89 -14.95
C PRO A 669 -38.38 -8.29 -14.46
N SER A 670 -38.39 -7.64 -13.29
CA SER A 670 -39.50 -6.82 -12.78
C SER A 670 -39.76 -5.56 -13.60
N GLU A 671 -38.72 -4.83 -14.01
CA GLU A 671 -38.84 -3.59 -14.81
C GLU A 671 -39.28 -3.87 -16.26
N MET A 672 -38.93 -5.03 -16.82
CA MET A 672 -39.42 -5.44 -18.15
C MET A 672 -40.92 -5.74 -18.19
N SER A 673 -41.58 -5.92 -17.04
CA SER A 673 -43.03 -6.19 -16.97
C SER A 673 -43.89 -4.93 -17.06
N GLU A 674 -43.29 -3.74 -16.97
CA GLU A 674 -44.01 -2.45 -16.98
C GLU A 674 -43.83 -1.64 -18.27
N LEU A 675 -42.98 -2.09 -19.20
CA LEU A 675 -42.85 -1.45 -20.50
C LEU A 675 -44.01 -1.86 -21.42
N PRO A 676 -44.72 -0.91 -22.06
CA PRO A 676 -45.75 -1.24 -23.03
C PRO A 676 -45.13 -2.01 -24.22
N ALA A 677 -45.79 -3.11 -24.57
CA ALA A 677 -45.34 -4.11 -25.55
C ALA A 677 -45.03 -3.55 -26.95
#